data_AF-A0A9W4NUE7-F1
#
_entry.id   AF-A0A9W4NUE7-F1
#
_cell.length_a   1.000
_cell.length_b   1.000
_cell.length_c   1.000
_cell.angle_alpha   90.00
_cell.angle_beta   90.00
_cell.angle_gamma   90.00
#
_symmetry.space_group_name_H-M   'P 1'
#
loop_
_entity.id
_entity.type
_entity.pdbx_description
1 polymer ?
#
loop_
_entity_poly.entity_id
_entity_poly.type
_entity_poly.pdbx_seq_one_letter_code
_entity_poly.pdbx_strand_id
1 'polypeptide(L)'
;MCSTRFSATINPPRLSSIVENVNILQPQKSEVDEALEKTRDYWYHLASLAFAYRDHGLTPEHTNPRLTLHRIPKFQGRPRKIHVRPYGVSSIPVLCMQASSTWRLVENSSCDMIEKEITNSALLKIGTSSAIPYSFCGTVFSSWIGTTEESRIGPNYLGILTVAWCYILSARLVEIQGEGASMQCTSSETEGESLYGLQETYNLEVGEADENVTRWWIAILAQHQGWKATVKQTPEGEFLAPWAVSRTCQTRFKIQEKRYLPASVCSPLTSEQAFDALTEFACLHGLGSQLSIALMAAVTFPTPQYYGSTVQLPFPRATGGRLPTAPISLQWPSLIKELSYYMTLSCSPEVVMSTLCGSFWELEVPCNLVGPWLHPILNEVVSGTSGTVDHDYEILALIGAIRRPNIRALWIGAATSGLGPKIIQKVRRGRPPLDALAFPWTGYPQSFTAGSGPYTCVNAEYISRPDVWRLLHLPPKEGDDLCYRNRLCTPWAPCGNSKIKDCALRVTSHLRCNRHEYHFHHWNWDPEEGAIVQDYGFSTTPISTIIEYPTDILDIKKPKPFQKKELDQMASREASSDIFRWFFINGEGKPPESIYEDDWLKEIWDQDESGEEADEAVDQKSQGLVATSRDRVEIWLSSVT
;
A
#
# COMPACT_ATOMS: atom_id res chain seq x y z
N MET A 1 17.76 -43.37 11.91
CA MET A 1 16.87 -43.16 10.75
C MET A 1 16.65 -41.67 10.60
N CYS A 2 17.33 -41.04 9.64
CA CYS A 2 17.15 -39.62 9.31
C CYS A 2 15.74 -39.40 8.78
N SER A 3 14.91 -38.70 9.56
CA SER A 3 13.63 -38.18 9.08
C SER A 3 13.93 -37.06 8.10
N THR A 4 13.79 -37.33 6.80
CA THR A 4 13.71 -36.33 5.73
C THR A 4 12.58 -35.35 6.07
N ARG A 5 12.95 -34.15 6.51
CA ARG A 5 12.04 -32.99 6.60
C ARG A 5 11.64 -32.62 5.17
N PHE A 6 10.41 -32.91 4.77
CA PHE A 6 9.85 -32.36 3.54
C PHE A 6 9.43 -30.90 3.83
N SER A 7 10.25 -29.95 3.39
CA SER A 7 9.81 -28.56 3.24
C SER A 7 8.91 -28.49 2.00
N ALA A 8 7.60 -28.44 2.20
CA ALA A 8 6.68 -28.13 1.11
C ALA A 8 6.68 -26.62 0.91
N THR A 9 7.45 -26.13 -0.06
CA THR A 9 7.42 -24.72 -0.46
C THR A 9 6.04 -24.44 -1.06
N ILE A 10 5.24 -23.57 -0.42
CA ILE A 10 3.89 -23.23 -0.88
C ILE A 10 4.01 -22.23 -2.03
N ASN A 11 4.28 -22.72 -3.23
CA ASN A 11 4.43 -21.85 -4.39
C ASN A 11 3.06 -21.50 -5.00
N PRO A 12 2.86 -20.25 -5.46
CA PRO A 12 1.69 -19.89 -6.25
C PRO A 12 1.57 -20.78 -7.51
N PRO A 13 0.35 -21.20 -7.90
CA PRO A 13 0.14 -22.00 -9.10
C PRO A 13 0.42 -21.18 -10.37
N ARG A 14 0.97 -21.83 -11.40
CA ARG A 14 1.21 -21.21 -12.71
C ARG A 14 -0.07 -21.24 -13.58
N LEU A 15 -0.97 -20.27 -13.39
CA LEU A 15 -2.25 -20.24 -14.10
C LEU A 15 -2.11 -19.90 -15.59
N SER A 16 -1.09 -19.15 -15.98
CA SER A 16 -0.70 -18.84 -17.36
C SER A 16 -0.64 -20.08 -18.25
N SER A 17 -0.08 -21.19 -17.74
CA SER A 17 0.08 -22.46 -18.46
C SER A 17 -1.24 -23.13 -18.84
N ILE A 18 -2.35 -22.80 -18.16
CA ILE A 18 -3.69 -23.34 -18.46
C ILE A 18 -4.22 -22.74 -19.76
N VAL A 19 -3.86 -21.48 -20.06
CA VAL A 19 -4.41 -20.70 -21.19
C VAL A 19 -3.33 -20.28 -22.22
N GLU A 20 -2.13 -20.87 -22.16
CA GLU A 20 -0.96 -20.43 -22.94
C GLU A 20 -1.17 -20.50 -24.47
N ASN A 21 -1.97 -21.47 -24.93
CA ASN A 21 -2.27 -21.67 -26.36
C ASN A 21 -3.61 -21.04 -26.80
N VAL A 22 -4.24 -20.29 -25.91
CA VAL A 22 -5.63 -19.86 -26.05
C VAL A 22 -5.64 -18.37 -26.45
N ASN A 23 -6.01 -18.09 -27.71
CA ASN A 23 -6.20 -16.72 -28.23
C ASN A 23 -7.65 -16.25 -28.10
N ILE A 24 -8.31 -16.60 -26.99
CA ILE A 24 -9.64 -16.13 -26.62
C ILE A 24 -9.59 -15.58 -25.18
N LEU A 25 -10.36 -14.53 -24.90
CA LEU A 25 -10.36 -13.94 -23.56
C LEU A 25 -11.17 -14.80 -22.60
N GLN A 26 -12.29 -15.35 -23.04
CA GLN A 26 -13.15 -16.22 -22.24
C GLN A 26 -12.61 -17.65 -22.21
N PRO A 27 -12.01 -18.10 -21.10
CA PRO A 27 -11.50 -19.47 -21.01
C PRO A 27 -12.67 -20.47 -20.94
N GLN A 28 -12.41 -21.71 -21.33
CA GLN A 28 -13.40 -22.77 -21.19
C GLN A 28 -13.72 -23.04 -19.72
N LYS A 29 -14.93 -23.53 -19.45
CA LYS A 29 -15.35 -23.86 -18.08
C LYS A 29 -14.38 -24.82 -17.37
N SER A 30 -13.84 -25.82 -18.08
CA SER A 30 -12.86 -26.75 -17.52
C SER A 30 -11.54 -26.06 -17.12
N GLU A 31 -11.09 -25.08 -17.89
CA GLU A 31 -9.87 -24.29 -17.60
C GLU A 31 -10.09 -23.40 -16.39
N VAL A 32 -11.26 -22.76 -16.30
CA VAL A 32 -11.70 -21.97 -15.14
C VAL A 32 -11.77 -22.83 -13.88
N ASP A 33 -12.39 -24.00 -13.96
CA ASP A 33 -12.55 -24.92 -12.83
C ASP A 33 -11.19 -25.46 -12.36
N GLU A 34 -10.29 -25.79 -13.29
CA GLU A 34 -8.92 -26.19 -12.98
C GLU A 34 -8.13 -25.07 -12.27
N ALA A 35 -8.21 -23.84 -12.80
CA ALA A 35 -7.56 -22.68 -12.20
C ALA A 35 -8.08 -22.40 -10.78
N LEU A 36 -9.40 -22.54 -10.59
CA LEU A 36 -10.05 -22.32 -9.31
C LEU A 36 -9.63 -23.35 -8.26
N GLU A 37 -9.57 -24.65 -8.60
CA GLU A 37 -9.15 -25.68 -7.64
C GLU A 37 -7.68 -25.53 -7.24
N LYS A 38 -6.77 -25.28 -8.20
CA LYS A 38 -5.35 -25.00 -7.88
C LYS A 38 -5.19 -23.79 -6.97
N THR A 39 -6.03 -22.78 -7.19
CA THR A 39 -6.02 -21.55 -6.39
C THR A 39 -6.62 -21.76 -5.00
N ARG A 40 -7.67 -22.57 -4.86
CA ARG A 40 -8.25 -22.97 -3.57
C ARG A 40 -7.20 -23.65 -2.71
N ASP A 41 -6.49 -24.64 -3.26
CA ASP A 41 -5.42 -25.34 -2.54
C ASP A 41 -4.37 -24.35 -2.00
N TYR A 42 -3.95 -23.39 -2.82
CA TYR A 42 -2.98 -22.36 -2.44
C TYR A 42 -3.48 -21.45 -1.31
N TRP A 43 -4.62 -20.78 -1.50
CA TRP A 43 -5.13 -19.81 -0.51
C TRP A 43 -5.62 -20.48 0.77
N TYR A 44 -6.21 -21.67 0.71
CA TYR A 44 -6.63 -22.39 1.90
C TYR A 44 -5.42 -22.80 2.75
N HIS A 45 -4.32 -23.19 2.11
CA HIS A 45 -3.08 -23.50 2.83
C HIS A 45 -2.52 -22.25 3.52
N LEU A 46 -2.45 -21.11 2.82
CA LEU A 46 -2.03 -19.84 3.42
C LEU A 46 -2.95 -19.39 4.56
N ALA A 47 -4.27 -19.49 4.38
CA ALA A 47 -5.23 -19.14 5.41
C ALA A 47 -5.08 -20.04 6.64
N SER A 48 -4.82 -21.34 6.43
CA SER A 48 -4.53 -22.27 7.54
C SER A 48 -3.29 -21.86 8.31
N LEU A 49 -2.23 -21.42 7.62
CA LEU A 49 -1.02 -20.89 8.26
C LEU A 49 -1.29 -19.59 9.02
N ALA A 50 -2.14 -18.71 8.49
CA ALA A 50 -2.58 -17.50 9.18
C ALA A 50 -3.39 -17.81 10.45
N PHE A 51 -4.30 -18.79 10.43
CA PHE A 51 -5.00 -19.27 11.63
C PHE A 51 -4.01 -19.80 12.67
N ALA A 52 -3.04 -20.59 12.23
CA ALA A 52 -1.95 -21.10 13.05
C ALA A 52 -1.15 -19.98 13.76
N TYR A 53 -0.73 -18.95 13.03
CA TYR A 53 -0.05 -17.78 13.63
C TYR A 53 -0.93 -17.02 14.62
N ARG A 54 -2.22 -16.90 14.34
CA ARG A 54 -3.18 -16.27 15.25
C ARG A 54 -3.29 -17.04 16.56
N ASP A 55 -3.31 -18.37 16.51
CA ASP A 55 -3.51 -19.23 17.68
C ASP A 55 -2.22 -19.43 18.49
N HIS A 56 -1.04 -19.41 17.85
CA HIS A 56 0.25 -19.71 18.47
C HIS A 56 1.18 -18.51 18.66
N GLY A 57 0.78 -17.31 18.19
CA GLY A 57 1.60 -16.11 18.22
C GLY A 57 2.54 -15.96 17.03
N LEU A 58 3.07 -14.76 16.85
CA LEU A 58 3.94 -14.40 15.73
C LEU A 58 5.41 -14.61 16.05
N THR A 59 6.27 -14.86 15.05
CA THR A 59 7.72 -14.69 15.31
C THR A 59 8.01 -13.21 15.58
N PRO A 60 9.00 -12.85 16.45
CA PRO A 60 9.30 -11.45 16.79
C PRO A 60 9.54 -10.56 15.55
N GLU A 61 10.18 -11.17 14.58
CA GLU A 61 10.39 -10.72 13.22
C GLU A 61 9.15 -10.11 12.54
N HIS A 62 7.94 -10.65 12.75
CA HIS A 62 6.68 -10.13 12.19
C HIS A 62 6.32 -8.72 12.65
N THR A 63 6.89 -8.30 13.78
CA THR A 63 6.64 -6.98 14.35
C THR A 63 7.74 -5.99 14.02
N ASN A 64 8.81 -6.42 13.34
CA ASN A 64 9.92 -5.56 12.95
C ASN A 64 9.53 -4.64 11.76
N PRO A 65 9.44 -3.31 11.97
CA PRO A 65 9.03 -2.38 10.93
C PRO A 65 10.14 -2.12 9.89
N ARG A 66 11.40 -2.32 10.28
CA ARG A 66 12.59 -1.97 9.48
C ARG A 66 12.69 -2.71 8.16
N LEU A 67 12.10 -3.89 8.07
CA LEU A 67 12.06 -4.69 6.84
C LEU A 67 11.27 -4.00 5.71
N THR A 68 10.37 -3.08 6.06
CA THR A 68 9.60 -2.30 5.07
C THR A 68 10.48 -1.24 4.39
N LEU A 69 11.58 -0.83 5.03
CA LEU A 69 12.44 0.28 4.59
C LEU A 69 13.47 -0.16 3.55
N HIS A 70 13.06 -0.53 2.34
CA HIS A 70 14.02 -0.90 1.29
C HIS A 70 14.68 0.33 0.65
N ARG A 71 14.25 0.76 -0.55
CA ARG A 71 14.76 2.00 -1.18
C ARG A 71 13.89 3.21 -0.89
N ILE A 72 13.17 3.20 0.23
CA ILE A 72 12.44 4.38 0.70
C ILE A 72 13.48 5.47 1.01
N PRO A 73 13.35 6.69 0.47
CA PRO A 73 14.29 7.77 0.73
C PRO A 73 14.02 8.42 2.09
N LYS A 74 15.05 8.97 2.70
CA LYS A 74 14.93 9.69 3.97
C LYS A 74 14.17 10.98 3.71
N PHE A 75 13.12 11.26 4.47
CA PHE A 75 12.41 12.54 4.35
C PHE A 75 13.37 13.70 4.65
N GLN A 76 13.47 14.69 3.76
CA GLN A 76 14.42 15.80 3.89
C GLN A 76 13.79 17.17 3.60
N GLY A 77 14.04 18.10 4.52
CA GLY A 77 14.01 19.55 4.30
C GLY A 77 12.67 20.17 3.91
N ARG A 78 12.74 21.46 3.59
CA ARG A 78 11.64 22.21 2.99
C ARG A 78 11.66 22.04 1.48
N PRO A 79 10.52 21.79 0.84
CA PRO A 79 10.46 21.70 -0.62
C PRO A 79 10.56 23.05 -1.30
N ARG A 80 11.26 23.09 -2.43
CA ARG A 80 11.26 24.25 -3.35
C ARG A 80 9.90 24.47 -4.01
N LYS A 81 9.22 23.39 -4.37
CA LYS A 81 7.92 23.40 -5.05
C LYS A 81 6.87 22.73 -4.20
N ILE A 82 5.84 23.50 -3.87
CA ILE A 82 4.63 23.05 -3.19
C ILE A 82 3.40 23.27 -4.07
N HIS A 83 2.42 22.37 -3.93
CA HIS A 83 1.15 22.44 -4.62
C HIS A 83 0.03 22.28 -3.59
N VAL A 84 -1.01 23.12 -3.68
CA VAL A 84 -2.25 22.93 -2.93
C VAL A 84 -3.29 22.37 -3.88
N ARG A 85 -3.81 21.18 -3.59
CA ARG A 85 -4.83 20.52 -4.43
C ARG A 85 -5.66 19.53 -3.63
N PRO A 86 -6.89 19.20 -4.08
CA PRO A 86 -7.53 17.95 -3.68
C PRO A 86 -6.59 16.78 -3.96
N TYR A 87 -6.57 15.78 -3.08
CA TYR A 87 -5.63 14.68 -3.18
C TYR A 87 -6.31 13.35 -2.84
N GLY A 88 -6.41 12.48 -3.85
CA GLY A 88 -7.20 11.25 -3.79
C GLY A 88 -8.69 11.50 -4.01
N VAL A 89 -9.52 10.66 -3.39
CA VAL A 89 -10.99 10.74 -3.45
C VAL A 89 -11.54 11.85 -2.54
N SER A 90 -10.71 12.40 -1.66
CA SER A 90 -11.11 13.46 -0.75
C SER A 90 -11.09 14.82 -1.42
N SER A 91 -12.17 15.60 -1.25
CA SER A 91 -12.22 17.02 -1.62
C SER A 91 -11.40 17.93 -0.70
N ILE A 92 -10.78 17.37 0.36
CA ILE A 92 -9.98 18.11 1.32
C ILE A 92 -8.70 18.62 0.63
N PRO A 93 -8.43 19.94 0.66
CA PRO A 93 -7.17 20.48 0.20
C PRO A 93 -5.97 19.90 0.96
N VAL A 94 -4.96 19.48 0.21
CA VAL A 94 -3.71 18.91 0.71
C VAL A 94 -2.55 19.73 0.18
N LEU A 95 -1.56 19.95 1.05
CA LEU A 95 -0.27 20.52 0.69
C LEU A 95 0.66 19.39 0.27
N CYS A 96 1.04 19.38 -1.00
CA CYS A 96 1.93 18.39 -1.57
C CYS A 96 3.29 19.02 -1.89
N MET A 97 4.37 18.31 -1.55
CA MET A 97 5.69 18.61 -2.09
C MET A 97 5.92 17.85 -3.39
N GLN A 98 6.61 18.46 -4.34
CA GLN A 98 7.04 17.79 -5.56
C GLN A 98 8.46 17.23 -5.41
N ALA A 99 8.64 15.98 -5.84
CA ALA A 99 9.92 15.31 -5.94
C ALA A 99 9.94 14.45 -7.21
N SER A 100 11.02 13.71 -7.45
CA SER A 100 11.08 12.81 -8.61
C SER A 100 11.89 11.54 -8.35
N SER A 101 11.64 10.52 -9.17
CA SER A 101 12.43 9.30 -9.22
C SER A 101 13.16 9.18 -10.54
N THR A 102 14.42 8.78 -10.49
CA THR A 102 15.24 8.49 -11.66
C THR A 102 15.36 6.98 -11.84
N TRP A 103 15.17 6.52 -13.07
CA TRP A 103 15.28 5.11 -13.46
C TRP A 103 16.24 4.99 -14.63
N ARG A 104 17.05 3.93 -14.62
CA ARG A 104 18.06 3.68 -15.65
C ARG A 104 17.84 2.34 -16.34
N LEU A 105 18.07 2.33 -17.64
CA LEU A 105 18.10 1.11 -18.43
C LEU A 105 19.33 0.27 -18.04
N VAL A 106 19.15 -1.03 -17.87
CA VAL A 106 20.26 -1.95 -17.54
C VAL A 106 21.29 -1.97 -18.69
N GLU A 107 22.58 -1.83 -18.35
CA GLU A 107 23.72 -1.61 -19.27
C GLU A 107 23.93 -2.71 -20.33
N ASN A 108 23.24 -3.84 -20.22
CA ASN A 108 23.34 -4.96 -21.15
C ASN A 108 22.63 -4.71 -22.49
N SER A 109 21.86 -3.62 -22.63
CA SER A 109 21.16 -3.28 -23.87
C SER A 109 21.91 -2.18 -24.62
N SER A 110 22.58 -2.53 -25.72
CA SER A 110 23.20 -1.56 -26.64
C SER A 110 22.16 -0.90 -27.56
N CYS A 111 20.92 -0.73 -27.09
CA CYS A 111 19.83 -0.19 -27.91
C CYS A 111 19.89 1.34 -27.91
N ASP A 112 20.18 1.93 -29.05
CA ASP A 112 20.25 3.40 -29.20
C ASP A 112 18.89 4.05 -29.49
N MET A 113 17.82 3.26 -29.62
CA MET A 113 16.46 3.76 -29.93
C MET A 113 15.64 4.12 -28.69
N ILE A 114 16.10 3.75 -27.49
CA ILE A 114 15.38 3.90 -26.22
C ILE A 114 16.13 4.89 -25.32
N GLU A 115 15.38 5.66 -24.54
CA GLU A 115 15.94 6.59 -23.56
C GLU A 115 16.72 5.82 -22.46
N LYS A 116 17.94 6.23 -22.13
CA LYS A 116 18.75 5.49 -21.14
C LYS A 116 18.35 5.80 -19.71
N GLU A 117 17.78 6.97 -19.48
CA GLU A 117 17.40 7.45 -18.17
C GLU A 117 16.04 8.16 -18.23
N ILE A 118 15.09 7.73 -17.38
CA ILE A 118 13.79 8.39 -17.24
C ILE A 118 13.64 9.01 -15.86
N THR A 119 13.05 10.20 -15.83
CA THR A 119 12.72 10.90 -14.59
C THR A 119 11.20 11.06 -14.48
N ASN A 120 10.64 10.58 -13.38
CA ASN A 120 9.21 10.62 -13.12
C ASN A 120 8.93 11.51 -11.92
N SER A 121 8.11 12.55 -12.11
CA SER A 121 7.64 13.39 -11.01
C SER A 121 6.70 12.61 -10.09
N ALA A 122 6.75 12.92 -8.80
CA ALA A 122 5.88 12.37 -7.78
C ALA A 122 5.51 13.45 -6.77
N LEU A 123 4.35 13.29 -6.14
CA LEU A 123 3.86 14.19 -5.09
C LEU A 123 3.85 13.45 -3.75
N LEU A 124 4.31 14.13 -2.71
CA LEU A 124 4.21 13.62 -1.34
C LEU A 124 3.33 14.57 -0.53
N LYS A 125 2.34 14.02 0.17
CA LYS A 125 1.45 14.75 1.07
C LYS A 125 2.21 15.17 2.32
N ILE A 126 2.46 16.47 2.47
CA ILE A 126 3.16 17.05 3.63
C ILE A 126 2.25 17.88 4.53
N GLY A 127 1.01 18.15 4.12
CA GLY A 127 0.03 18.74 5.01
C GLY A 127 -1.42 18.55 4.54
N THR A 128 -2.38 18.74 5.43
CA THR A 128 -3.81 18.60 5.16
C THR A 128 -4.59 19.72 5.85
N SER A 129 -5.64 20.23 5.22
CA SER A 129 -6.47 21.28 5.82
C SER A 129 -7.43 20.77 6.91
N SER A 130 -7.50 19.44 7.13
CA SER A 130 -8.38 18.86 8.15
C SER A 130 -7.75 17.63 8.81
N ALA A 131 -7.88 17.56 10.14
CA ALA A 131 -7.42 16.44 10.94
C ALA A 131 -8.20 15.16 10.63
N ILE A 132 -7.51 14.02 10.66
CA ILE A 132 -8.06 12.71 10.34
C ILE A 132 -8.97 12.25 11.50
N PRO A 133 -10.26 12.01 11.24
CA PRO A 133 -11.16 11.50 12.27
C PRO A 133 -10.80 10.04 12.60
N TYR A 134 -10.69 9.74 13.89
CA TYR A 134 -10.49 8.38 14.38
C TYR A 134 -11.40 8.06 15.58
N SER A 135 -11.67 6.78 15.79
CA SER A 135 -12.44 6.29 16.93
C SER A 135 -11.87 4.99 17.48
N PHE A 136 -12.14 4.70 18.76
CA PHE A 136 -11.74 3.46 19.42
C PHE A 136 -12.82 2.36 19.35
N CYS A 137 -13.50 2.21 18.20
CA CYS A 137 -14.44 1.11 17.98
C CYS A 137 -13.89 -0.02 17.10
N GLY A 138 -12.59 0.03 16.76
CA GLY A 138 -11.92 -1.03 16.05
C GLY A 138 -11.87 -2.32 16.86
N THR A 139 -11.98 -3.44 16.15
CA THR A 139 -12.10 -4.78 16.72
C THR A 139 -10.97 -5.71 16.28
N VAL A 140 -10.37 -5.41 15.13
CA VAL A 140 -9.19 -6.10 14.58
C VAL A 140 -8.00 -5.92 15.52
N PHE A 141 -7.40 -7.03 15.95
CA PHE A 141 -6.36 -7.07 16.96
C PHE A 141 -6.74 -6.38 18.28
N SER A 142 -8.05 -6.34 18.62
CA SER A 142 -8.53 -5.94 19.95
C SER A 142 -8.07 -6.91 21.05
N SER A 143 -7.72 -8.14 20.66
CA SER A 143 -6.91 -9.06 21.45
C SER A 143 -5.57 -9.26 20.74
N TRP A 144 -4.51 -8.61 21.23
CA TRP A 144 -3.19 -8.69 20.63
C TRP A 144 -2.64 -10.13 20.76
N ILE A 145 -2.34 -10.74 19.61
CA ILE A 145 -1.91 -12.14 19.50
C ILE A 145 -0.54 -12.41 20.12
N GLY A 146 0.30 -11.38 20.23
CA GLY A 146 1.65 -11.51 20.77
C GLY A 146 2.65 -12.13 19.81
N THR A 147 3.89 -12.13 20.26
CA THR A 147 4.96 -12.93 19.65
C THR A 147 5.15 -14.26 20.39
N THR A 148 5.88 -15.20 19.80
CA THR A 148 6.22 -16.50 20.41
C THR A 148 7.00 -16.37 21.73
N GLU A 149 7.58 -15.21 22.00
CA GLU A 149 8.29 -14.89 23.24
C GLU A 149 7.37 -14.30 24.33
N GLU A 150 6.12 -13.98 23.96
CA GLU A 150 5.12 -13.32 24.79
C GLU A 150 4.01 -14.29 25.20
N SER A 151 4.11 -14.85 26.41
CA SER A 151 3.17 -15.87 26.90
C SER A 151 2.17 -15.34 27.93
N ARG A 152 2.56 -14.31 28.70
CA ARG A 152 1.76 -13.78 29.82
C ARG A 152 0.64 -12.89 29.31
N ILE A 153 -0.51 -12.91 29.99
CA ILE A 153 -1.61 -11.99 29.67
C ILE A 153 -1.24 -10.60 30.18
N GLY A 154 -1.47 -9.58 29.36
CA GLY A 154 -1.30 -8.18 29.75
C GLY A 154 -2.20 -7.22 28.98
N PRO A 155 -1.88 -5.91 29.01
CA PRO A 155 -2.69 -4.90 28.36
C PRO A 155 -2.54 -4.92 26.83
N ASN A 156 -3.58 -4.43 26.16
CA ASN A 156 -3.54 -4.07 24.74
C ASN A 156 -3.77 -2.57 24.61
N TYR A 157 -2.72 -1.85 24.23
CA TYR A 157 -2.71 -0.40 24.06
C TYR A 157 -2.32 0.02 22.65
N LEU A 158 -2.44 -0.88 21.66
CA LEU A 158 -2.17 -0.60 20.24
C LEU A 158 -2.79 0.71 19.76
N GLY A 159 -4.08 0.95 20.08
CA GLY A 159 -4.76 2.18 19.69
C GLY A 159 -4.12 3.43 20.30
N ILE A 160 -3.84 3.41 21.60
CA ILE A 160 -3.22 4.56 22.31
C ILE A 160 -1.81 4.84 21.78
N LEU A 161 -0.99 3.78 21.64
CA LEU A 161 0.36 3.88 21.09
C LEU A 161 0.35 4.46 19.67
N THR A 162 -0.66 4.11 18.87
CA THR A 162 -0.79 4.60 17.49
C THR A 162 -1.02 6.11 17.45
N VAL A 163 -1.91 6.63 18.31
CA VAL A 163 -2.18 8.08 18.40
C VAL A 163 -0.94 8.83 18.92
N ALA A 164 -0.20 8.25 19.87
CA ALA A 164 1.06 8.82 20.34
C ALA A 164 2.11 8.87 19.21
N TRP A 165 2.20 7.84 18.36
CA TRP A 165 3.03 7.88 17.17
C TRP A 165 2.61 8.95 16.16
N CYS A 166 1.31 9.19 15.97
CA CYS A 166 0.82 10.29 15.14
C CYS A 166 1.31 11.65 15.65
N TYR A 167 1.34 11.86 16.98
CA TYR A 167 1.94 13.05 17.58
C TYR A 167 3.44 13.14 17.24
N ILE A 168 4.21 12.07 17.47
CA ILE A 168 5.66 12.05 17.26
C ILE A 168 6.00 12.33 15.78
N LEU A 169 5.30 11.71 14.84
CA LEU A 169 5.47 11.95 13.40
C LEU A 169 5.16 13.41 13.03
N SER A 170 4.11 13.98 13.62
CA SER A 170 3.72 15.37 13.40
C SER A 170 4.71 16.36 13.98
N ALA A 171 5.16 16.14 15.23
CA ALA A 171 6.19 16.94 15.87
C ALA A 171 7.50 16.88 15.08
N ARG A 172 7.88 15.69 14.60
CA ARG A 172 9.09 15.52 13.78
C ARG A 172 9.00 16.29 12.47
N LEU A 173 7.83 16.29 11.82
CA LEU A 173 7.64 17.08 10.61
C LEU A 173 7.74 18.58 10.91
N VAL A 174 7.12 19.06 11.98
CA VAL A 174 7.21 20.47 12.40
C VAL A 174 8.67 20.87 12.65
N GLU A 175 9.47 20.03 13.33
CA GLU A 175 10.90 20.25 13.54
C GLU A 175 11.68 20.34 12.22
N ILE A 176 11.40 19.46 11.25
CA ILE A 176 12.06 19.47 9.93
C ILE A 176 11.67 20.72 9.15
N GLN A 177 10.41 21.17 9.28
CA GLN A 177 9.91 22.35 8.59
C GLN A 177 10.41 23.65 9.24
N GLY A 178 10.67 23.69 10.55
CA GLY A 178 11.28 24.83 11.22
C GLY A 178 10.39 26.09 11.23
N GLU A 179 10.98 27.26 10.94
CA GLU A 179 10.26 28.56 10.88
C GLU A 179 8.95 28.50 10.07
N GLY A 180 7.86 28.98 10.67
CA GLY A 180 6.51 28.96 10.10
C GLY A 180 5.69 27.71 10.43
N ALA A 181 6.32 26.65 10.91
CA ALA A 181 5.66 25.48 11.49
C ALA A 181 5.57 25.61 13.02
N SER A 182 4.52 25.07 13.64
CA SER A 182 4.36 25.08 15.09
C SER A 182 3.60 23.88 15.62
N MET A 183 3.97 23.48 16.84
CA MET A 183 3.24 22.50 17.65
C MET A 183 2.51 23.25 18.76
N GLN A 184 1.26 22.88 19.05
CA GLN A 184 0.46 23.48 20.12
C GLN A 184 -0.37 22.41 20.83
N CYS A 185 -0.44 22.46 22.15
CA CYS A 185 -1.45 21.72 22.91
C CYS A 185 -2.69 22.60 23.05
N THR A 186 -3.87 22.06 22.75
CA THR A 186 -5.11 22.82 22.86
C THR A 186 -5.64 22.78 24.30
N SER A 187 -6.52 23.71 24.63
CA SER A 187 -7.27 23.70 25.90
C SER A 187 -8.42 22.69 25.90
N SER A 188 -8.47 21.75 24.95
CA SER A 188 -9.43 20.65 24.96
C SER A 188 -9.03 19.70 26.09
N GLU A 189 -9.42 20.04 27.31
CA GLU A 189 -9.21 19.22 28.48
C GLU A 189 -10.04 17.93 28.36
N THR A 190 -9.51 16.83 28.89
CA THR A 190 -10.36 15.70 29.29
C THR A 190 -11.27 16.24 30.39
N GLU A 191 -12.50 16.67 30.06
CA GLU A 191 -13.44 17.34 30.96
C GLU A 191 -13.39 16.73 32.38
N GLY A 192 -12.65 17.40 33.25
CA GLY A 192 -12.64 17.15 34.67
C GLY A 192 -13.72 18.02 35.26
N GLU A 193 -14.96 17.56 35.28
CA GLU A 193 -15.90 17.67 36.41
C GLU A 193 -17.31 17.19 36.06
N SER A 194 -17.96 16.67 37.10
CA SER A 194 -19.24 15.98 37.18
C SER A 194 -20.36 16.43 36.22
N LEU A 195 -20.73 15.55 35.29
CA LEU A 195 -22.11 15.40 34.84
C LEU A 195 -22.52 13.96 35.11
N TYR A 196 -23.43 13.80 36.07
CA TYR A 196 -24.02 12.51 36.44
C TYR A 196 -24.76 11.91 35.24
N GLY A 197 -24.23 10.82 34.69
CA GLY A 197 -24.95 10.00 33.70
C GLY A 197 -24.07 9.13 32.80
N LEU A 198 -23.87 7.87 33.18
CA LEU A 198 -23.67 6.70 32.29
C LEU A 198 -22.48 6.66 31.29
N GLN A 199 -21.46 7.52 31.36
CA GLN A 199 -20.28 7.40 30.49
C GLN A 199 -19.16 6.56 31.11
N GLU A 200 -18.77 5.47 30.43
CA GLU A 200 -17.58 4.67 30.78
C GLU A 200 -16.31 5.53 30.69
N THR A 201 -15.65 5.71 31.83
CA THR A 201 -14.35 6.40 31.92
C THR A 201 -13.24 5.36 32.00
N TYR A 202 -12.31 5.37 31.05
CA TYR A 202 -11.14 4.51 31.04
C TYR A 202 -9.98 5.17 31.80
N ASN A 203 -9.48 4.51 32.84
CA ASN A 203 -8.34 4.99 33.60
C ASN A 203 -7.03 4.43 33.01
N LEU A 204 -6.13 5.31 32.58
CA LEU A 204 -4.81 4.95 32.07
C LEU A 204 -3.74 5.18 33.13
N GLU A 205 -2.93 4.16 33.40
CA GLU A 205 -1.77 4.24 34.28
C GLU A 205 -0.54 4.59 33.44
N VAL A 206 0.02 5.78 33.62
CA VAL A 206 1.20 6.27 32.87
C VAL A 206 2.50 6.07 33.66
N GLY A 207 2.41 5.78 34.96
CA GLY A 207 3.57 5.66 35.86
C GLY A 207 3.96 6.99 36.51
N GLU A 208 5.19 7.05 37.04
CA GLU A 208 5.77 8.28 37.59
C GLU A 208 6.25 9.18 36.44
N ALA A 209 5.32 9.93 35.85
CA ALA A 209 5.61 10.90 34.80
C ALA A 209 5.75 12.32 35.37
N ASP A 210 6.59 13.14 34.72
CA ASP A 210 6.63 14.57 35.03
C ASP A 210 5.35 15.29 34.57
N GLU A 211 5.21 16.56 34.97
CA GLU A 211 4.05 17.38 34.62
C GLU A 211 3.87 17.52 33.10
N ASN A 212 4.94 17.69 32.34
CA ASN A 212 4.86 17.88 30.89
C ASN A 212 4.42 16.60 30.17
N VAL A 213 4.97 15.45 30.56
CA VAL A 213 4.60 14.13 30.03
C VAL A 213 3.16 13.79 30.37
N THR A 214 2.72 14.08 31.60
CA THR A 214 1.33 13.87 32.02
C THR A 214 0.38 14.68 31.14
N ARG A 215 0.66 15.97 30.94
CA ARG A 215 -0.17 16.86 30.10
C ARG A 215 -0.13 16.49 28.63
N TRP A 216 1.00 16.00 28.14
CA TRP A 216 1.11 15.45 26.79
C TRP A 216 0.17 14.24 26.58
N TRP A 217 0.11 13.32 27.54
CA TRP A 217 -0.86 12.21 27.48
C TRP A 217 -2.32 12.70 27.54
N ILE A 218 -2.63 13.75 28.32
CA ILE A 218 -3.96 14.37 28.33
C ILE A 218 -4.30 14.91 26.94
N ALA A 219 -3.36 15.61 26.29
CA ALA A 219 -3.53 16.14 24.94
C ALA A 219 -3.70 15.03 23.89
N ILE A 220 -2.97 13.92 23.98
CA ILE A 220 -3.13 12.76 23.09
C ILE A 220 -4.53 12.14 23.21
N LEU A 221 -5.03 12.04 24.44
CA LEU A 221 -6.29 11.39 24.78
C LEU A 221 -7.45 12.38 24.92
N ALA A 222 -7.30 13.62 24.47
CA ALA A 222 -8.39 14.59 24.47
C ALA A 222 -9.49 14.19 23.49
N GLN A 223 -10.70 14.70 23.73
CA GLN A 223 -11.76 14.62 22.73
C GLN A 223 -11.45 15.62 21.60
N HIS A 224 -11.78 15.26 20.35
CA HIS A 224 -11.43 16.07 19.18
C HIS A 224 -9.91 16.24 19.02
N GLN A 225 -9.41 17.47 18.96
CA GLN A 225 -8.00 17.78 18.74
C GLN A 225 -7.39 18.35 20.03
N GLY A 226 -6.74 17.50 20.83
CA GLY A 226 -5.98 17.93 22.03
C GLY A 226 -4.62 18.55 21.73
N TRP A 227 -4.17 18.41 20.48
CA TRP A 227 -2.95 19.01 19.97
C TRP A 227 -3.13 19.37 18.51
N LYS A 228 -2.31 20.31 18.04
CA LYS A 228 -2.33 20.83 16.69
C LYS A 228 -0.89 20.99 16.19
N ALA A 229 -0.60 20.37 15.06
CA ALA A 229 0.69 20.45 14.38
C ALA A 229 0.51 21.18 13.06
N THR A 230 0.79 22.48 13.04
CA THR A 230 0.67 23.32 11.84
C THR A 230 1.98 23.27 11.09
N VAL A 231 1.94 22.80 9.84
CA VAL A 231 3.12 22.66 8.98
C VAL A 231 3.38 23.93 8.18
N LYS A 232 2.33 24.55 7.65
CA LYS A 232 2.44 25.78 6.87
C LYS A 232 1.12 26.54 6.88
N GLN A 233 1.21 27.87 6.91
CA GLN A 233 0.09 28.75 6.59
C GLN A 233 0.28 29.28 5.17
N THR A 234 -0.74 29.15 4.33
CA THR A 234 -0.77 29.67 2.96
C THR A 234 -1.99 30.57 2.78
N PRO A 235 -2.10 31.34 1.68
CA PRO A 235 -3.30 32.12 1.38
C PRO A 235 -4.58 31.28 1.32
N GLU A 236 -4.47 30.00 0.96
CA GLU A 236 -5.58 29.03 0.89
C GLU A 236 -6.00 28.48 2.26
N GLY A 237 -5.21 28.72 3.30
CA GLY A 237 -5.52 28.33 4.67
C GLY A 237 -4.36 27.72 5.43
N GLU A 238 -4.68 27.17 6.59
CA GLU A 238 -3.73 26.48 7.46
C GLU A 238 -3.66 24.99 7.12
N PHE A 239 -2.45 24.47 6.97
CA PHE A 239 -2.20 23.05 6.72
C PHE A 239 -1.57 22.38 7.94
N LEU A 240 -2.25 21.36 8.44
CA LEU A 240 -1.82 20.50 9.53
C LEU A 240 -0.91 19.38 9.01
N ALA A 241 -0.13 18.76 9.90
CA ALA A 241 0.66 17.59 9.57
C ALA A 241 -0.23 16.44 9.03
N PRO A 242 0.28 15.56 8.14
CA PRO A 242 -0.49 14.45 7.59
C PRO A 242 -1.06 13.48 8.63
N TRP A 243 -0.48 13.45 9.84
CA TRP A 243 -0.91 12.63 10.96
C TRP A 243 -1.69 13.41 12.02
N ALA A 244 -2.13 14.64 11.72
CA ALA A 244 -3.05 15.36 12.59
C ALA A 244 -4.35 14.55 12.72
N VAL A 245 -4.80 14.32 13.96
CA VAL A 245 -5.90 13.41 14.27
C VAL A 245 -6.94 14.09 15.15
N SER A 246 -8.20 13.68 14.98
CA SER A 246 -9.33 14.17 15.76
C SER A 246 -10.16 13.01 16.28
N ARG A 247 -10.28 12.88 17.61
CA ARG A 247 -11.04 11.80 18.22
C ARG A 247 -12.54 12.07 18.13
N THR A 248 -13.30 11.12 17.59
CA THR A 248 -14.76 11.24 17.40
C THR A 248 -15.60 10.45 18.41
N CYS A 249 -15.04 9.44 19.08
CA CYS A 249 -15.77 8.66 20.09
C CYS A 249 -15.96 9.44 21.41
N GLN A 250 -17.06 9.15 22.10
CA GLN A 250 -17.46 9.79 23.36
C GLN A 250 -16.79 9.20 24.61
N THR A 251 -15.98 8.14 24.48
CA THR A 251 -15.28 7.53 25.61
C THR A 251 -14.39 8.57 26.31
N ARG A 252 -14.52 8.66 27.63
CA ARG A 252 -13.68 9.52 28.46
C ARG A 252 -12.44 8.77 28.92
N PHE A 253 -11.30 9.45 28.87
CA PHE A 253 -10.02 8.93 29.34
C PHE A 253 -9.57 9.78 30.53
N LYS A 254 -9.10 9.11 31.58
CA LYS A 254 -8.55 9.75 32.77
C LYS A 254 -7.16 9.18 33.04
N ILE A 255 -6.19 10.06 33.28
CA ILE A 255 -4.87 9.64 33.71
C ILE A 255 -4.88 9.48 35.23
N GLN A 256 -4.33 8.37 35.73
CA GLN A 256 -4.17 8.19 37.17
C GLN A 256 -3.03 9.07 37.69
N GLU A 257 -3.35 10.28 38.13
CA GLU A 257 -2.39 11.22 38.74
C GLU A 257 -2.26 11.01 40.25
N LYS A 258 -1.04 11.17 40.77
CA LYS A 258 -0.76 11.25 42.23
C LYS A 258 -0.72 12.69 42.77
N ARG A 259 -0.74 13.72 41.91
CA ARG A 259 -0.59 15.14 42.32
C ARG A 259 -1.51 16.06 41.51
N TYR A 260 -2.17 16.99 42.18
CA TYR A 260 -2.94 18.07 41.56
C TYR A 260 -2.01 19.05 40.83
N LEU A 261 -2.28 19.30 39.55
CA LEU A 261 -1.54 20.26 38.71
C LEU A 261 -2.36 21.56 38.53
N PRO A 262 -1.78 22.75 38.80
CA PRO A 262 -2.41 24.01 38.45
C PRO A 262 -2.37 24.24 36.93
N ALA A 263 -3.36 24.98 36.41
CA ALA A 263 -3.46 25.35 34.99
C ALA A 263 -2.33 26.32 34.58
N SER A 264 -1.15 25.79 34.23
CA SER A 264 -0.07 26.55 33.57
C SER A 264 -0.14 26.38 32.05
N VAL A 265 0.61 27.14 31.24
CA VAL A 265 0.62 26.96 29.77
C VAL A 265 1.38 25.67 29.42
N CYS A 266 0.74 24.72 28.73
CA CYS A 266 1.36 23.46 28.31
C CYS A 266 2.37 23.71 27.18
N SER A 267 3.66 23.45 27.41
CA SER A 267 4.66 23.40 26.35
C SER A 267 4.57 22.05 25.63
N PRO A 268 4.34 22.01 24.30
CA PRO A 268 4.34 20.76 23.56
C PRO A 268 5.71 20.09 23.63
N LEU A 269 5.72 18.76 23.76
CA LEU A 269 6.95 17.97 23.71
C LEU A 269 7.53 17.96 22.30
N THR A 270 8.86 17.95 22.21
CA THR A 270 9.56 17.62 20.97
C THR A 270 9.33 16.16 20.59
N SER A 271 9.63 15.78 19.35
CA SER A 271 9.52 14.41 18.87
C SER A 271 10.40 13.43 19.65
N GLU A 272 11.59 13.87 20.09
CA GLU A 272 12.52 13.08 20.91
C GLU A 272 11.98 12.89 22.33
N GLN A 273 11.54 13.96 23.00
CA GLN A 273 10.94 13.87 24.34
C GLN A 273 9.65 13.04 24.35
N ALA A 274 8.79 13.20 23.34
CA ALA A 274 7.57 12.41 23.19
C ALA A 274 7.87 10.94 22.90
N PHE A 275 8.95 10.65 22.16
CA PHE A 275 9.40 9.28 21.93
C PHE A 275 9.94 8.66 23.22
N ASP A 276 10.76 9.37 23.99
CA ASP A 276 11.25 8.90 25.28
C ASP A 276 10.09 8.57 26.23
N ALA A 277 9.12 9.48 26.37
CA ALA A 277 7.90 9.25 27.15
C ALA A 277 7.08 8.04 26.67
N LEU A 278 6.95 7.86 25.35
CA LEU A 278 6.25 6.69 24.77
C LEU A 278 7.00 5.38 25.06
N THR A 279 8.33 5.40 25.00
CA THR A 279 9.17 4.23 25.29
C THR A 279 9.14 3.84 26.76
N GLU A 280 9.18 4.82 27.67
CA GLU A 280 9.02 4.57 29.11
C GLU A 280 7.64 3.94 29.41
N PHE A 281 6.58 4.47 28.80
CA PHE A 281 5.24 3.89 28.89
C PHE A 281 5.19 2.46 28.34
N ALA A 282 5.81 2.21 27.18
CA ALA A 282 5.90 0.88 26.61
C ALA A 282 6.71 -0.10 27.48
N CYS A 283 7.76 0.38 28.15
CA CYS A 283 8.54 -0.41 29.11
C CYS A 283 7.72 -0.78 30.34
N LEU A 284 7.02 0.20 30.93
CA LEU A 284 6.18 0.01 32.12
C LEU A 284 5.14 -1.10 31.91
N HIS A 285 4.53 -1.13 30.72
CA HIS A 285 3.46 -2.07 30.38
C HIS A 285 3.92 -3.28 29.55
N GLY A 286 5.21 -3.41 29.25
CA GLY A 286 5.77 -4.51 28.45
C GLY A 286 5.27 -4.59 27.00
N LEU A 287 5.04 -3.45 26.36
CA LEU A 287 4.36 -3.31 25.05
C LEU A 287 5.31 -3.36 23.84
N GLY A 288 6.46 -4.03 23.95
CA GLY A 288 7.54 -3.95 22.95
C GLY A 288 7.07 -4.22 21.51
N SER A 289 6.35 -5.32 21.30
CA SER A 289 5.85 -5.70 19.99
C SER A 289 4.72 -4.77 19.51
N GLN A 290 3.86 -4.31 20.43
CA GLN A 290 2.76 -3.40 20.15
C GLN A 290 3.26 -2.02 19.72
N LEU A 291 4.38 -1.54 20.29
CA LEU A 291 4.99 -0.25 19.94
C LEU A 291 5.36 -0.19 18.45
N SER A 292 5.97 -1.27 17.93
CA SER A 292 6.37 -1.35 16.52
C SER A 292 5.18 -1.45 15.57
N ILE A 293 4.16 -2.25 15.92
CA ILE A 293 2.93 -2.34 15.12
C ILE A 293 2.14 -1.04 15.14
N ALA A 294 2.09 -0.34 16.28
CA ALA A 294 1.45 0.95 16.40
C ALA A 294 2.11 2.03 15.52
N LEU A 295 3.44 2.00 15.36
CA LEU A 295 4.12 2.86 14.37
C LEU A 295 3.61 2.56 12.95
N MET A 296 3.56 1.29 12.58
CA MET A 296 3.09 0.90 11.24
C MET A 296 1.60 1.22 11.02
N ALA A 297 0.78 1.15 12.08
CA ALA A 297 -0.58 1.65 12.04
C ALA A 297 -0.59 3.17 11.78
N ALA A 298 0.20 3.95 12.51
CA ALA A 298 0.30 5.41 12.33
C ALA A 298 0.78 5.80 10.92
N VAL A 299 1.73 5.05 10.35
CA VAL A 299 2.20 5.22 8.96
C VAL A 299 1.06 5.10 7.94
N THR A 300 0.00 4.35 8.25
CA THR A 300 -1.14 4.19 7.32
C THR A 300 -2.19 5.30 7.44
N PHE A 301 -2.13 6.19 8.43
CA PHE A 301 -3.20 7.17 8.71
C PHE A 301 -3.54 8.11 7.55
N PRO A 302 -2.58 8.62 6.77
CA PRO A 302 -2.90 9.44 5.61
C PRO A 302 -3.73 8.69 4.54
N THR A 303 -3.67 7.36 4.52
CA THR A 303 -4.29 6.51 3.49
C THR A 303 -5.82 6.45 3.59
N PRO A 304 -6.45 6.23 4.77
CA PRO A 304 -7.89 6.34 4.92
C PRO A 304 -8.47 7.66 4.40
N GLN A 305 -7.87 8.81 4.75
CA GLN A 305 -8.34 10.11 4.27
C GLN A 305 -8.26 10.22 2.75
N TYR A 306 -7.15 9.79 2.13
CA TYR A 306 -6.96 9.79 0.68
C TYR A 306 -8.05 8.96 -0.04
N TYR A 307 -8.47 7.83 0.55
CA TYR A 307 -9.46 6.93 -0.05
C TYR A 307 -10.88 7.08 0.49
N GLY A 308 -11.16 8.10 1.30
CA GLY A 308 -12.49 8.37 1.86
C GLY A 308 -12.99 7.31 2.85
N SER A 309 -12.09 6.70 3.64
CA SER A 309 -12.45 5.80 4.74
C SER A 309 -12.08 6.40 6.10
N THR A 310 -12.63 5.82 7.18
CA THR A 310 -12.39 6.27 8.56
C THR A 310 -11.35 5.40 9.25
N VAL A 311 -10.62 5.97 10.21
CA VAL A 311 -9.68 5.22 11.06
C VAL A 311 -10.43 4.63 12.24
N GLN A 312 -10.29 3.31 12.44
CA GLN A 312 -10.88 2.60 13.57
C GLN A 312 -9.79 1.83 14.31
N LEU A 313 -9.49 2.26 15.53
CA LEU A 313 -8.44 1.68 16.36
C LEU A 313 -9.02 0.74 17.43
N PRO A 314 -8.26 -0.29 17.84
CA PRO A 314 -8.68 -1.16 18.93
C PRO A 314 -8.81 -0.38 20.24
N PHE A 315 -9.91 -0.64 20.95
CA PHE A 315 -10.14 -0.05 22.27
C PHE A 315 -9.10 -0.55 23.28
N PRO A 316 -8.52 0.34 24.12
CA PRO A 316 -7.52 -0.07 25.11
C PRO A 316 -8.12 -0.97 26.19
N ARG A 317 -7.42 -2.06 26.50
CA ARG A 317 -7.86 -3.06 27.50
C ARG A 317 -6.74 -3.39 28.46
N ALA A 318 -7.06 -3.47 29.76
CA ALA A 318 -6.10 -3.89 30.79
C ALA A 318 -5.75 -5.39 30.65
N THR A 319 -6.66 -6.18 30.11
CA THR A 319 -6.45 -7.59 29.75
C THR A 319 -6.87 -7.79 28.30
N GLY A 320 -5.91 -8.06 27.44
CA GLY A 320 -6.17 -8.17 26.00
C GLY A 320 -4.93 -8.31 25.14
N GLY A 321 -3.72 -8.27 25.70
CA GLY A 321 -2.48 -8.51 24.99
C GLY A 321 -1.65 -9.62 25.59
N ARG A 322 -0.51 -9.87 24.96
CA ARG A 322 0.53 -10.77 25.44
C ARG A 322 1.76 -9.98 25.84
N LEU A 323 2.42 -10.42 26.90
CA LEU A 323 3.61 -9.80 27.46
C LEU A 323 4.81 -10.75 27.43
N PRO A 324 6.03 -10.20 27.26
CA PRO A 324 7.25 -10.97 27.33
C PRO A 324 7.41 -11.67 28.68
N THR A 325 8.02 -12.85 28.66
CA THR A 325 8.33 -13.59 29.90
C THR A 325 9.59 -13.02 30.59
N ALA A 326 10.44 -12.32 29.85
CA ALA A 326 11.65 -11.64 30.31
C ALA A 326 11.78 -10.25 29.67
N PRO A 327 12.52 -9.30 30.27
CA PRO A 327 12.73 -7.97 29.70
C PRO A 327 13.43 -8.09 28.34
N ILE A 328 12.80 -7.57 27.29
CA ILE A 328 13.36 -7.59 25.93
C ILE A 328 14.42 -6.49 25.80
N SER A 329 15.54 -6.79 25.14
CA SER A 329 16.49 -5.78 24.66
C SER A 329 15.88 -5.05 23.47
N LEU A 330 15.36 -3.86 23.72
CA LEU A 330 14.56 -3.11 22.76
C LEU A 330 15.45 -2.27 21.82
N GLN A 331 15.33 -2.47 20.51
CA GLN A 331 16.03 -1.67 19.48
C GLN A 331 15.33 -0.32 19.22
N TRP A 332 14.84 0.34 20.26
CA TRP A 332 14.13 1.61 20.16
C TRP A 332 14.99 2.79 19.69
N PRO A 333 16.28 2.91 20.09
CA PRO A 333 17.12 4.02 19.64
C PRO A 333 17.39 4.06 18.14
N SER A 334 17.30 2.92 17.44
CA SER A 334 17.34 2.91 15.97
C SER A 334 16.03 3.41 15.37
N LEU A 335 14.88 3.10 15.98
CA LEU A 335 13.57 3.40 15.43
C LEU A 335 13.34 4.91 15.25
N ILE A 336 13.73 5.72 16.23
CA ILE A 336 13.63 7.19 16.16
C ILE A 336 14.53 7.78 15.06
N LYS A 337 15.73 7.23 14.85
CA LYS A 337 16.65 7.65 13.78
C LYS A 337 16.13 7.32 12.39
N GLU A 338 15.32 6.27 12.30
CA GLU A 338 14.70 5.77 11.07
C GLU A 338 13.35 6.43 10.76
N LEU A 339 12.82 7.27 11.66
CA LEU A 339 11.49 7.86 11.56
C LEU A 339 11.25 8.60 10.23
N SER A 340 12.25 9.34 9.75
CA SER A 340 12.16 10.07 8.48
C SER A 340 11.92 9.17 7.26
N TYR A 341 12.29 7.89 7.30
CA TYR A 341 11.98 6.96 6.20
C TYR A 341 10.50 6.55 6.24
N TYR A 342 9.98 6.21 7.41
CA TYR A 342 8.56 5.90 7.59
C TYR A 342 7.65 7.09 7.24
N MET A 343 8.10 8.31 7.53
CA MET A 343 7.41 9.54 7.12
C MET A 343 7.25 9.62 5.60
N THR A 344 8.32 9.40 4.82
CA THR A 344 8.24 9.39 3.36
C THR A 344 7.21 8.39 2.84
N LEU A 345 7.23 7.16 3.36
CA LEU A 345 6.26 6.14 2.97
C LEU A 345 4.82 6.58 3.30
N SER A 346 4.60 7.09 4.51
CA SER A 346 3.28 7.54 4.98
C SER A 346 2.74 8.75 4.19
N CYS A 347 3.64 9.65 3.76
CA CYS A 347 3.31 10.78 2.90
C CYS A 347 2.95 10.37 1.46
N SER A 348 3.03 9.09 1.10
CA SER A 348 2.53 8.55 -0.17
C SER A 348 1.43 7.49 0.05
N PRO A 349 0.17 7.92 0.27
CA PRO A 349 -0.98 7.04 0.40
C PRO A 349 -1.14 6.03 -0.75
N GLU A 350 -0.77 6.44 -1.95
CA GLU A 350 -0.84 5.66 -3.19
C GLU A 350 0.14 4.49 -3.12
N VAL A 351 1.40 4.75 -2.75
CA VAL A 351 2.41 3.70 -2.56
C VAL A 351 2.02 2.74 -1.45
N VAL A 352 1.49 3.24 -0.31
CA VAL A 352 1.02 2.37 0.79
C VAL A 352 -0.08 1.43 0.30
N MET A 353 -1.09 1.95 -0.38
CA MET A 353 -2.20 1.14 -0.87
C MET A 353 -1.77 0.18 -1.97
N SER A 354 -0.94 0.63 -2.91
CA SER A 354 -0.36 -0.21 -3.98
C SER A 354 0.45 -1.37 -3.40
N THR A 355 1.28 -1.10 -2.39
CA THR A 355 2.07 -2.10 -1.66
C THR A 355 1.20 -3.17 -1.01
N LEU A 356 0.15 -2.76 -0.30
CA LEU A 356 -0.77 -3.70 0.34
C LEU A 356 -1.52 -4.52 -0.72
N CYS A 357 -2.13 -3.86 -1.70
CA CYS A 357 -2.88 -4.53 -2.77
C CYS A 357 -2.00 -5.47 -3.63
N GLY A 358 -0.71 -5.17 -3.81
CA GLY A 358 0.25 -6.01 -4.52
C GLY A 358 0.48 -7.39 -3.89
N SER A 359 0.01 -7.62 -2.66
CA SER A 359 0.02 -8.96 -2.05
C SER A 359 -0.99 -9.90 -2.68
N PHE A 360 -2.02 -9.38 -3.36
CA PHE A 360 -2.99 -10.20 -4.11
C PHE A 360 -2.58 -10.40 -5.56
N TRP A 361 -1.52 -9.75 -6.03
CA TRP A 361 -1.01 -9.94 -7.38
C TRP A 361 -0.03 -11.13 -7.44
N GLU A 362 0.00 -11.79 -8.61
CA GLU A 362 0.91 -12.87 -8.94
C GLU A 362 1.28 -12.84 -10.42
N LEU A 363 2.55 -13.14 -10.74
CA LEU A 363 3.10 -12.98 -12.10
C LEU A 363 2.44 -13.93 -13.11
N GLU A 364 2.17 -15.16 -12.69
CA GLU A 364 1.66 -16.24 -13.54
C GLU A 364 0.13 -16.27 -13.61
N VAL A 365 -0.53 -15.16 -13.28
CA VAL A 365 -1.99 -15.01 -13.36
C VAL A 365 -2.31 -14.02 -14.48
N PRO A 366 -2.81 -14.51 -15.64
CA PRO A 366 -3.23 -13.63 -16.72
C PRO A 366 -4.54 -12.91 -16.38
N CYS A 367 -4.82 -11.80 -17.07
CA CYS A 367 -5.97 -10.93 -16.82
C CYS A 367 -7.32 -11.67 -16.87
N ASN A 368 -7.44 -12.74 -17.66
CA ASN A 368 -8.65 -13.53 -17.81
C ASN A 368 -8.85 -14.63 -16.76
N LEU A 369 -7.89 -14.82 -15.84
CA LEU A 369 -7.98 -15.78 -14.71
C LEU A 369 -7.91 -15.10 -13.34
N VAL A 370 -8.08 -13.78 -13.28
CA VAL A 370 -8.06 -13.00 -12.04
C VAL A 370 -9.23 -13.36 -11.11
N GLY A 371 -10.41 -13.65 -11.66
CA GLY A 371 -11.57 -14.14 -10.91
C GLY A 371 -11.27 -15.44 -10.16
N PRO A 372 -10.92 -16.54 -10.85
CA PRO A 372 -10.46 -17.78 -10.20
C PRO A 372 -9.37 -17.55 -9.17
N TRP A 373 -8.41 -16.66 -9.43
CA TRP A 373 -7.31 -16.33 -8.53
C TRP A 373 -7.76 -15.66 -7.23
N LEU A 374 -8.62 -14.66 -7.29
CA LEU A 374 -9.04 -13.86 -6.12
C LEU A 374 -10.23 -14.48 -5.37
N HIS A 375 -11.02 -15.32 -6.02
CA HIS A 375 -12.28 -15.83 -5.45
C HIS A 375 -12.10 -16.57 -4.12
N PRO A 376 -11.15 -17.52 -3.96
CA PRO A 376 -11.05 -18.27 -2.71
C PRO A 376 -10.71 -17.38 -1.51
N ILE A 377 -9.79 -16.43 -1.67
CA ILE A 377 -9.42 -15.51 -0.58
C ILE A 377 -10.55 -14.53 -0.24
N LEU A 378 -11.21 -13.95 -1.25
CA LEU A 378 -12.22 -12.91 -1.01
C LEU A 378 -13.58 -13.46 -0.57
N ASN A 379 -14.03 -14.56 -1.16
CA ASN A 379 -15.39 -15.06 -1.01
C ASN A 379 -15.49 -16.27 -0.07
N GLU A 380 -14.43 -17.08 0.05
CA GLU A 380 -14.48 -18.34 0.81
C GLU A 380 -13.70 -18.25 2.13
N VAL A 381 -12.56 -17.57 2.16
CA VAL A 381 -11.80 -17.28 3.38
C VAL A 381 -12.41 -16.07 4.10
N VAL A 382 -12.23 -14.86 3.57
CA VAL A 382 -12.64 -13.61 4.25
C VAL A 382 -14.15 -13.46 4.40
N SER A 383 -14.95 -14.07 3.52
CA SER A 383 -16.42 -14.00 3.61
C SER A 383 -17.05 -15.32 4.10
N GLY A 384 -16.26 -16.31 4.53
CA GLY A 384 -16.74 -17.67 4.81
C GLY A 384 -16.34 -18.25 6.16
N THR A 385 -15.47 -17.60 6.95
CA THR A 385 -15.04 -18.10 8.26
C THR A 385 -15.51 -17.25 9.43
N SER A 386 -16.60 -17.70 10.09
CA SER A 386 -17.10 -17.23 11.40
C SER A 386 -18.03 -16.03 11.37
N GLY A 387 -19.06 -16.05 12.22
CA GLY A 387 -20.08 -15.00 12.35
C GLY A 387 -19.59 -13.67 12.94
N THR A 388 -18.30 -13.35 12.82
CA THR A 388 -17.66 -12.15 13.38
C THR A 388 -16.67 -11.56 12.36
N VAL A 389 -17.09 -10.48 11.70
CA VAL A 389 -16.36 -9.73 10.66
C VAL A 389 -14.93 -9.35 11.04
N ASP A 390 -14.65 -9.24 12.34
CA ASP A 390 -13.38 -8.78 12.90
C ASP A 390 -12.23 -9.78 12.66
N HIS A 391 -12.53 -11.08 12.75
CA HIS A 391 -11.52 -12.13 12.60
C HIS A 391 -11.07 -12.31 11.15
N ASP A 392 -11.93 -11.98 10.20
CA ASP A 392 -11.60 -12.10 8.77
C ASP A 392 -10.48 -11.13 8.38
N TYR A 393 -10.45 -9.92 8.95
CA TYR A 393 -9.41 -8.93 8.67
C TYR A 393 -8.10 -9.19 9.41
N GLU A 394 -8.13 -9.82 10.60
CA GLU A 394 -6.90 -10.33 11.25
C GLU A 394 -6.24 -11.40 10.37
N ILE A 395 -7.02 -12.37 9.90
CA ILE A 395 -6.54 -13.45 9.03
C ILE A 395 -6.05 -12.87 7.71
N LEU A 396 -6.75 -11.89 7.13
CA LEU A 396 -6.30 -11.20 5.92
C LEU A 396 -4.91 -10.56 6.10
N ALA A 397 -4.70 -9.86 7.22
CA ALA A 397 -3.43 -9.21 7.52
C ALA A 397 -2.29 -10.23 7.62
N LEU A 398 -2.56 -11.37 8.27
CA LEU A 398 -1.60 -12.46 8.40
C LEU A 398 -1.31 -13.15 7.05
N ILE A 399 -2.30 -13.34 6.20
CA ILE A 399 -2.09 -13.86 4.82
C ILE A 399 -1.20 -12.89 4.02
N GLY A 400 -1.46 -11.59 4.11
CA GLY A 400 -0.64 -10.55 3.49
C GLY A 400 0.81 -10.58 4.00
N ALA A 401 0.98 -10.68 5.32
CA ALA A 401 2.28 -10.81 5.98
C ALA A 401 3.06 -12.06 5.54
N ILE A 402 2.37 -13.20 5.37
CA ILE A 402 2.97 -14.45 4.90
C ILE A 402 3.41 -14.33 3.44
N ARG A 403 2.56 -13.77 2.56
CA ARG A 403 2.89 -13.63 1.13
C ARG A 403 4.01 -12.62 0.88
N ARG A 404 4.11 -11.58 1.72
CA ARG A 404 5.06 -10.49 1.56
C ARG A 404 5.80 -10.19 2.88
N PRO A 405 6.74 -11.05 3.30
CA PRO A 405 7.46 -10.92 4.57
C PRO A 405 8.09 -9.55 4.88
N ASN A 406 8.59 -8.81 3.89
CA ASN A 406 9.23 -7.50 4.17
C ASN A 406 8.22 -6.43 4.63
N ILE A 407 6.94 -6.60 4.31
CA ILE A 407 5.88 -5.64 4.66
C ILE A 407 4.89 -6.21 5.69
N ARG A 408 5.26 -7.28 6.40
CA ARG A 408 4.40 -7.94 7.40
C ARG A 408 3.92 -7.00 8.51
N ALA A 409 4.81 -6.18 9.07
CA ALA A 409 4.45 -5.20 10.08
C ALA A 409 3.52 -4.11 9.52
N LEU A 410 3.71 -3.71 8.25
CA LEU A 410 2.80 -2.78 7.55
C LEU A 410 1.40 -3.38 7.39
N TRP A 411 1.30 -4.66 7.03
CA TRP A 411 0.01 -5.36 6.92
C TRP A 411 -0.77 -5.41 8.23
N ILE A 412 -0.10 -5.78 9.32
CA ILE A 412 -0.71 -5.83 10.65
C ILE A 412 -1.12 -4.42 11.10
N GLY A 413 -0.26 -3.41 10.87
CA GLY A 413 -0.56 -2.01 11.15
C GLY A 413 -1.76 -1.47 10.36
N ALA A 414 -1.84 -1.76 9.06
CA ALA A 414 -2.94 -1.36 8.18
C ALA A 414 -4.27 -2.00 8.59
N ALA A 415 -4.26 -3.26 9.01
CA ALA A 415 -5.45 -3.91 9.54
C ALA A 415 -5.86 -3.31 10.90
N THR A 416 -4.89 -3.00 11.76
CA THR A 416 -5.10 -2.33 13.06
C THR A 416 -5.72 -0.94 12.92
N SER A 417 -5.40 -0.19 11.86
CA SER A 417 -5.98 1.13 11.58
C SER A 417 -7.35 1.08 10.89
N GLY A 418 -7.85 -0.11 10.55
CA GLY A 418 -9.14 -0.32 9.89
C GLY A 418 -9.09 -0.22 8.36
N LEU A 419 -7.92 -0.33 7.73
CA LEU A 419 -7.78 -0.24 6.27
C LEU A 419 -8.21 -1.51 5.52
N GLY A 420 -8.32 -2.65 6.21
CA GLY A 420 -8.69 -3.96 5.66
C GLY A 420 -9.86 -3.96 4.67
N PRO A 421 -11.05 -3.45 5.04
CA PRO A 421 -12.20 -3.36 4.13
C PRO A 421 -11.89 -2.59 2.84
N LYS A 422 -11.10 -1.51 2.93
CA LYS A 422 -10.77 -0.67 1.78
C LYS A 422 -9.81 -1.37 0.83
N ILE A 423 -8.86 -2.13 1.37
CA ILE A 423 -7.96 -2.98 0.57
C ILE A 423 -8.78 -4.02 -0.20
N ILE A 424 -9.69 -4.72 0.48
CA ILE A 424 -10.60 -5.69 -0.17
C ILE A 424 -11.44 -5.02 -1.27
N GLN A 425 -12.00 -3.83 -1.00
CA GLN A 425 -12.77 -3.08 -2.00
C GLN A 425 -11.94 -2.81 -3.26
N LYS A 426 -10.66 -2.41 -3.10
CA LYS A 426 -9.78 -2.07 -4.21
C LYS A 426 -9.33 -3.28 -5.02
N VAL A 427 -9.14 -4.44 -4.40
CA VAL A 427 -8.69 -5.66 -5.12
C VAL A 427 -9.84 -6.45 -5.74
N ARG A 428 -11.06 -6.37 -5.19
CA ARG A 428 -12.20 -7.25 -5.54
C ARG A 428 -12.54 -7.26 -7.03
N ARG A 429 -12.42 -6.13 -7.72
CA ARG A 429 -12.71 -6.03 -9.17
C ARG A 429 -11.53 -6.44 -10.05
N GLY A 430 -10.44 -6.97 -9.49
CA GLY A 430 -9.22 -7.24 -10.26
C GLY A 430 -8.49 -5.98 -10.72
N ARG A 431 -8.80 -4.81 -10.14
CA ARG A 431 -8.21 -3.50 -10.49
C ARG A 431 -7.49 -2.87 -9.29
N PRO A 432 -6.51 -3.57 -8.69
CA PRO A 432 -5.78 -3.00 -7.56
C PRO A 432 -5.01 -1.75 -8.02
N PRO A 433 -4.92 -0.70 -7.19
CA PRO A 433 -4.16 0.50 -7.52
C PRO A 433 -2.68 0.17 -7.68
N LEU A 434 -2.02 0.89 -8.60
CA LEU A 434 -0.61 0.73 -8.90
C LEU A 434 0.16 2.03 -8.75
N ASP A 435 1.33 1.90 -8.15
CA ASP A 435 2.34 2.95 -8.07
C ASP A 435 3.73 2.36 -8.39
N ALA A 436 4.46 3.03 -9.28
CA ALA A 436 5.78 2.55 -9.72
C ALA A 436 6.84 2.58 -8.61
N LEU A 437 6.69 3.41 -7.59
CA LEU A 437 7.61 3.50 -6.46
C LEU A 437 7.41 2.35 -5.48
N ALA A 438 6.24 1.70 -5.50
CA ALA A 438 5.91 0.71 -4.50
C ALA A 438 6.82 -0.53 -4.58
N PHE A 439 7.20 -1.00 -5.77
CA PHE A 439 8.19 -2.07 -5.93
C PHE A 439 9.58 -1.69 -5.40
N PRO A 440 10.28 -0.65 -5.90
CA PRO A 440 11.61 -0.33 -5.42
C PRO A 440 11.63 0.06 -3.94
N TRP A 441 10.56 0.63 -3.40
CA TRP A 441 10.51 1.03 -1.99
C TRP A 441 10.29 -0.14 -1.02
N THR A 442 9.62 -1.21 -1.45
CA THR A 442 9.22 -2.31 -0.55
C THR A 442 9.76 -3.67 -0.94
N GLY A 443 10.36 -3.78 -2.13
CA GLY A 443 11.01 -4.99 -2.63
C GLY A 443 10.10 -6.00 -3.31
N TYR A 444 8.80 -5.72 -3.45
CA TYR A 444 7.84 -6.66 -4.05
C TYR A 444 7.28 -6.17 -5.38
N PRO A 445 7.43 -6.94 -6.48
CA PRO A 445 6.82 -6.62 -7.75
C PRO A 445 5.30 -6.61 -7.62
N GLN A 446 4.67 -5.72 -8.39
CA GLN A 446 3.23 -5.46 -8.30
C GLN A 446 2.54 -5.50 -9.65
N SER A 447 3.27 -5.74 -10.74
CA SER A 447 2.74 -5.81 -12.09
C SER A 447 3.64 -6.66 -12.97
N PHE A 448 3.11 -7.06 -14.12
CA PHE A 448 3.84 -7.80 -15.13
C PHE A 448 4.90 -6.96 -15.88
N THR A 449 5.14 -5.70 -15.52
CA THR A 449 6.01 -4.80 -16.29
C THR A 449 7.46 -5.29 -16.40
N ALA A 450 7.96 -5.97 -15.37
CA ALA A 450 9.18 -6.76 -15.46
C ALA A 450 8.87 -8.10 -16.14
N GLY A 451 9.65 -8.50 -17.13
CA GLY A 451 9.56 -9.85 -17.71
C GLY A 451 10.93 -10.51 -17.77
N SER A 452 11.00 -11.71 -18.36
CA SER A 452 12.21 -12.53 -18.34
C SER A 452 12.51 -13.15 -19.70
N GLY A 453 13.79 -13.45 -19.95
CA GLY A 453 14.22 -14.17 -21.16
C GLY A 453 14.12 -13.34 -22.46
N PRO A 454 14.37 -13.98 -23.62
CA PRO A 454 14.29 -13.32 -24.92
C PRO A 454 12.84 -12.95 -25.27
N TYR A 455 12.66 -11.95 -26.14
CA TYR A 455 11.34 -11.51 -26.60
C TYR A 455 10.67 -12.50 -27.57
N THR A 456 11.46 -13.26 -28.33
CA THR A 456 10.92 -14.26 -29.26
C THR A 456 10.54 -15.55 -28.54
N CYS A 457 9.34 -16.06 -28.84
CA CYS A 457 8.87 -17.35 -28.32
C CYS A 457 9.61 -18.54 -28.98
N VAL A 458 9.30 -19.76 -28.53
CA VAL A 458 9.81 -21.01 -29.15
C VAL A 458 9.54 -21.05 -30.65
N ASN A 459 8.38 -20.55 -31.08
CA ASN A 459 8.11 -20.27 -32.49
C ASN A 459 8.54 -18.84 -32.82
N ALA A 460 9.51 -18.71 -33.72
CA ALA A 460 10.08 -17.44 -34.17
C ALA A 460 9.10 -16.52 -34.91
N GLU A 461 7.89 -16.99 -35.24
CA GLU A 461 6.82 -16.16 -35.83
C GLU A 461 5.97 -15.42 -34.79
N TYR A 462 6.12 -15.76 -33.50
CA TYR A 462 5.28 -15.26 -32.42
C TYR A 462 6.09 -14.57 -31.32
N ILE A 463 5.43 -13.60 -30.68
CA ILE A 463 5.87 -12.90 -29.48
C ILE A 463 4.75 -12.95 -28.45
N SER A 464 5.12 -13.03 -27.16
CA SER A 464 4.13 -13.00 -26.08
C SER A 464 3.40 -11.65 -26.07
N ARG A 465 2.07 -11.66 -25.96
CA ARG A 465 1.30 -10.41 -25.89
C ARG A 465 1.74 -9.49 -24.73
N PRO A 466 2.11 -10.03 -23.54
CA PRO A 466 2.73 -9.22 -22.49
C PRO A 466 4.00 -8.50 -22.94
N ASP A 467 4.85 -9.14 -23.72
CA ASP A 467 6.09 -8.52 -24.22
C ASP A 467 5.84 -7.49 -25.31
N VAL A 468 4.87 -7.72 -26.20
CA VAL A 468 4.41 -6.68 -27.13
C VAL A 468 4.06 -5.41 -26.37
N TRP A 469 3.29 -5.53 -25.28
CA TRP A 469 2.79 -4.38 -24.54
C TRP A 469 3.86 -3.72 -23.68
N ARG A 470 4.80 -4.49 -23.12
CA ARG A 470 6.01 -3.94 -22.48
C ARG A 470 6.83 -3.10 -23.45
N LEU A 471 7.04 -3.59 -24.69
CA LEU A 471 7.81 -2.88 -25.72
C LEU A 471 7.11 -1.59 -26.20
N LEU A 472 5.78 -1.58 -26.28
CA LEU A 472 5.00 -0.38 -26.64
C LEU A 472 5.10 0.75 -25.60
N HIS A 473 5.35 0.41 -24.34
CA HIS A 473 5.50 1.38 -23.25
C HIS A 473 6.94 1.95 -23.13
N LEU A 474 7.91 1.45 -23.91
CA LEU A 474 9.29 1.92 -23.80
C LEU A 474 9.43 3.36 -24.31
N PRO A 475 10.07 4.25 -23.53
CA PRO A 475 10.25 5.64 -23.91
C PRO A 475 11.30 5.74 -25.03
N PRO A 476 10.96 6.30 -26.20
CA PRO A 476 11.94 6.49 -27.26
C PRO A 476 12.96 7.55 -26.90
N LYS A 477 14.15 7.42 -27.48
CA LYS A 477 15.18 8.47 -27.43
C LYS A 477 14.82 9.69 -28.30
N GLU A 478 14.27 9.44 -29.48
CA GLU A 478 13.75 10.49 -30.36
C GLU A 478 12.22 10.48 -30.29
N GLY A 479 11.62 11.61 -29.91
CA GLY A 479 10.17 11.71 -29.79
C GLY A 479 9.49 11.40 -31.12
N ASP A 480 8.74 10.29 -31.15
CA ASP A 480 8.03 9.85 -32.35
C ASP A 480 6.51 10.03 -32.25
N ASP A 481 5.99 10.54 -31.13
CA ASP A 481 4.56 10.62 -30.80
C ASP A 481 3.79 9.28 -30.82
N LEU A 482 4.47 8.17 -31.11
CA LEU A 482 3.93 6.82 -31.21
C LEU A 482 4.06 6.03 -29.88
N CYS A 483 4.61 6.64 -28.84
CA CYS A 483 4.84 5.96 -27.57
C CYS A 483 3.59 6.02 -26.69
N TYR A 484 3.32 4.92 -25.98
CA TYR A 484 2.16 4.84 -25.10
C TYR A 484 2.47 5.66 -23.84
N ARG A 485 2.03 6.92 -23.84
CA ARG A 485 2.34 7.91 -22.80
C ARG A 485 1.68 7.57 -21.46
N ASN A 486 0.51 6.94 -21.49
CA ASN A 486 -0.18 6.52 -20.28
C ASN A 486 0.46 5.27 -19.70
N ARG A 487 0.65 5.26 -18.38
CA ARG A 487 1.15 4.07 -17.67
C ARG A 487 0.13 2.95 -17.70
N LEU A 488 0.62 1.73 -17.60
CA LEU A 488 -0.21 0.55 -17.36
C LEU A 488 -0.98 0.73 -16.05
N CYS A 489 -2.31 0.82 -16.14
CA CYS A 489 -3.20 1.03 -15.00
C CYS A 489 -3.61 -0.27 -14.29
N THR A 490 -3.12 -1.42 -14.75
CA THR A 490 -3.51 -2.75 -14.24
C THR A 490 -2.28 -3.66 -14.15
N PRO A 491 -2.21 -4.52 -13.12
CA PRO A 491 -1.01 -5.31 -12.88
C PRO A 491 -0.96 -6.62 -13.64
N TRP A 492 -2.08 -7.03 -14.23
CA TRP A 492 -2.25 -8.35 -14.82
C TRP A 492 -1.76 -8.36 -16.26
N ALA A 493 -1.04 -9.42 -16.64
CA ALA A 493 -0.58 -9.60 -18.00
C ALA A 493 -1.76 -9.93 -18.94
N PRO A 494 -1.78 -9.40 -20.17
CA PRO A 494 -2.70 -9.92 -21.19
C PRO A 494 -2.36 -11.39 -21.48
N CYS A 495 -3.37 -12.25 -21.70
CA CYS A 495 -3.13 -13.64 -22.11
C CYS A 495 -2.62 -13.72 -23.55
N GLY A 496 -2.12 -14.88 -23.99
CA GLY A 496 -1.86 -15.25 -25.39
C GLY A 496 -0.64 -14.61 -26.09
N ASN A 497 -0.55 -14.84 -27.40
CA ASN A 497 0.59 -14.47 -28.26
C ASN A 497 0.13 -13.69 -29.49
N SER A 498 0.98 -12.80 -29.98
CA SER A 498 0.76 -12.05 -31.23
C SER A 498 1.73 -12.50 -32.32
N LYS A 499 1.29 -12.43 -33.57
CA LYS A 499 2.15 -12.70 -34.72
C LYS A 499 3.06 -11.51 -34.94
N ILE A 500 4.35 -11.77 -35.15
CA ILE A 500 5.34 -10.70 -35.33
C ILE A 500 5.00 -9.81 -36.53
N LYS A 501 4.49 -10.39 -37.61
CA LYS A 501 4.08 -9.64 -38.82
C LYS A 501 2.91 -8.66 -38.60
N ASP A 502 2.12 -8.88 -37.55
CA ASP A 502 0.95 -8.08 -37.22
C ASP A 502 1.27 -7.06 -36.09
N CYS A 503 2.51 -7.09 -35.55
CA CYS A 503 2.98 -6.16 -34.53
C CYS A 503 3.48 -4.85 -35.13
N ALA A 504 3.33 -3.75 -34.36
CA ALA A 504 3.87 -2.45 -34.73
C ALA A 504 5.39 -2.50 -34.97
N LEU A 505 5.90 -1.66 -35.89
CA LEU A 505 7.33 -1.60 -36.23
C LEU A 505 8.22 -1.32 -35.00
N ARG A 506 7.71 -0.53 -34.04
CA ARG A 506 8.38 -0.27 -32.76
C ARG A 506 8.63 -1.55 -31.97
N VAL A 507 7.72 -2.51 -32.02
CA VAL A 507 7.88 -3.81 -31.33
C VAL A 507 8.88 -4.66 -32.10
N THR A 508 8.73 -4.74 -33.42
CA THR A 508 9.57 -5.63 -34.25
C THR A 508 11.03 -5.19 -34.32
N SER A 509 11.31 -3.89 -34.17
CA SER A 509 12.66 -3.33 -34.11
C SER A 509 13.46 -3.78 -32.88
N HIS A 510 12.78 -4.21 -31.82
CA HIS A 510 13.39 -4.63 -30.55
C HIS A 510 13.53 -6.15 -30.36
N LEU A 511 13.05 -6.96 -31.30
CA LEU A 511 13.05 -8.43 -31.15
C LEU A 511 14.43 -9.05 -30.96
N ARG A 512 15.47 -8.40 -31.50
CA ARG A 512 16.87 -8.84 -31.39
C ARG A 512 17.63 -8.13 -30.26
N CYS A 513 16.99 -7.18 -29.58
CA CYS A 513 17.60 -6.53 -28.44
C CYS A 513 17.66 -7.49 -27.26
N ASN A 514 18.67 -7.32 -26.41
CA ASN A 514 18.58 -7.81 -25.04
C ASN A 514 17.38 -7.15 -24.35
N ARG A 515 16.81 -7.84 -23.37
CA ARG A 515 15.61 -7.36 -22.69
C ARG A 515 15.84 -5.97 -22.09
N HIS A 516 14.94 -5.06 -22.41
CA HIS A 516 14.94 -3.69 -21.88
C HIS A 516 14.29 -3.71 -20.50
N GLU A 517 15.09 -3.40 -19.48
CA GLU A 517 14.66 -3.35 -18.09
C GLU A 517 15.10 -2.02 -17.48
N TYR A 518 14.13 -1.29 -16.92
CA TYR A 518 14.39 -0.07 -16.17
C TYR A 518 14.46 -0.40 -14.69
N HIS A 519 15.60 -0.08 -14.08
CA HIS A 519 15.78 -0.19 -12.65
C HIS A 519 15.70 1.17 -12.00
N PHE A 520 14.96 1.25 -10.89
CA PHE A 520 14.99 2.41 -10.02
C PHE A 520 16.43 2.69 -9.62
N HIS A 521 16.90 3.92 -9.83
CA HIS A 521 18.26 4.32 -9.54
C HIS A 521 18.33 5.10 -8.22
N HIS A 522 17.67 6.25 -8.15
CA HIS A 522 17.55 7.04 -6.91
C HIS A 522 16.30 7.92 -6.92
N TRP A 523 15.95 8.43 -5.74
CA TRP A 523 15.02 9.51 -5.53
C TRP A 523 15.73 10.86 -5.57
N ASN A 524 15.03 11.91 -6.00
CA ASN A 524 15.54 13.27 -6.07
C ASN A 524 14.68 14.18 -5.20
N TRP A 525 15.30 14.74 -4.17
CA TRP A 525 14.73 15.84 -3.38
C TRP A 525 15.10 17.19 -4.02
N ASP A 526 14.13 18.08 -4.18
CA ASP A 526 14.33 19.47 -4.63
C ASP A 526 14.11 20.42 -3.44
N PRO A 527 15.12 20.60 -2.57
CA PRO A 527 15.01 21.45 -1.39
C PRO A 527 14.91 22.93 -1.76
N GLU A 528 14.26 23.72 -0.90
CA GLU A 528 14.10 25.18 -1.07
C GLU A 528 15.46 25.88 -1.23
N GLU A 529 16.46 25.46 -0.45
CA GLU A 529 17.83 25.93 -0.51
C GLU A 529 18.77 24.79 -0.94
N GLY A 530 19.62 25.07 -1.93
CA GLY A 530 20.69 24.16 -2.36
C GLY A 530 20.41 23.42 -3.68
N ALA A 531 21.23 22.41 -3.93
CA ALA A 531 21.14 21.56 -5.12
C ALA A 531 20.18 20.39 -4.89
N ILE A 532 19.72 19.79 -5.99
CA ILE A 532 18.95 18.54 -5.96
C ILE A 532 19.75 17.46 -5.22
N VAL A 533 19.14 16.83 -4.22
CA VAL A 533 19.77 15.76 -3.43
C VAL A 533 19.32 14.41 -3.95
N GLN A 534 20.29 13.60 -4.38
CA GLN A 534 20.07 12.22 -4.79
C GLN A 534 20.07 11.30 -3.56
N ASP A 535 18.99 10.56 -3.38
CA ASP A 535 18.78 9.64 -2.25
C ASP A 535 18.53 8.22 -2.79
N TYR A 536 19.44 7.30 -2.46
CA TYR A 536 19.40 5.91 -2.91
C TYR A 536 18.48 5.03 -2.03
N GLY A 537 17.86 5.61 -1.01
CA GLY A 537 17.00 4.93 -0.07
C GLY A 537 17.73 4.39 1.16
N PHE A 538 16.98 3.68 2.01
CA PHE A 538 17.47 3.12 3.27
C PHE A 538 18.52 2.01 3.06
N SER A 539 18.31 1.13 2.08
CA SER A 539 19.25 0.07 1.71
C SER A 539 19.24 -0.19 0.21
N THR A 540 20.42 -0.30 -0.38
CA THR A 540 20.61 -0.71 -1.79
C THR A 540 20.78 -2.22 -1.95
N THR A 541 20.86 -2.96 -0.83
CA THR A 541 21.08 -4.41 -0.82
C THR A 541 19.91 -5.13 -1.50
N PRO A 542 20.15 -6.01 -2.49
CA PRO A 542 19.08 -6.74 -3.14
C PRO A 542 18.27 -7.51 -2.11
N ILE A 543 16.95 -7.38 -2.17
CA ILE A 543 16.04 -8.17 -1.36
C ILE A 543 16.01 -9.59 -1.93
N SER A 544 16.21 -10.59 -1.07
CA SER A 544 15.88 -11.97 -1.43
C SER A 544 14.38 -12.04 -1.70
N THR A 545 14.00 -12.21 -2.97
CA THR A 545 12.62 -12.48 -3.39
C THR A 545 12.21 -13.92 -3.12
N ILE A 546 13.14 -14.76 -2.66
CA ILE A 546 12.86 -16.13 -2.25
C ILE A 546 12.06 -16.06 -0.95
N ILE A 547 10.77 -16.36 -1.06
CA ILE A 547 9.90 -16.60 0.10
C ILE A 547 10.30 -17.95 0.67
N GLU A 548 11.37 -17.98 1.48
CA GLU A 548 11.54 -19.09 2.41
C GLU A 548 10.46 -18.93 3.46
N TYR A 549 9.36 -19.68 3.27
CA TYR A 549 8.35 -19.81 4.31
C TYR A 549 9.07 -20.28 5.58
N PRO A 550 8.94 -19.55 6.71
CA PRO A 550 9.56 -19.97 7.95
C PRO A 550 9.19 -21.42 8.21
N THR A 551 10.19 -22.30 8.19
CA THR A 551 9.99 -23.75 8.41
C THR A 551 9.66 -24.05 9.88
N ASP A 552 9.66 -23.01 10.72
CA ASP A 552 9.92 -23.16 12.14
C ASP A 552 8.68 -23.26 13.02
N ILE A 553 7.45 -23.18 12.51
CA ILE A 553 6.30 -23.22 13.42
C ILE A 553 5.30 -24.35 13.13
N LEU A 554 4.71 -24.51 11.94
CA LEU A 554 3.68 -25.55 11.77
C LEU A 554 3.71 -26.21 10.37
N ASP A 555 4.07 -27.50 10.33
CA ASP A 555 3.86 -28.37 9.16
C ASP A 555 2.36 -28.66 9.02
N ILE A 556 1.63 -27.76 8.34
CA ILE A 556 0.21 -27.94 8.07
C ILE A 556 0.05 -28.97 6.96
N LYS A 557 0.00 -30.25 7.36
CA LYS A 557 -0.15 -31.37 6.42
C LYS A 557 -1.46 -31.35 5.63
N LYS A 558 -2.52 -30.70 6.17
CA LYS A 558 -3.82 -30.54 5.50
C LYS A 558 -4.41 -29.17 5.81
N PRO A 559 -4.82 -28.39 4.79
CA PRO A 559 -5.54 -27.14 4.99
C PRO A 559 -6.84 -27.33 5.76
N LYS A 560 -7.24 -26.31 6.52
CA LYS A 560 -8.58 -26.19 7.10
C LYS A 560 -9.62 -26.21 5.98
N PRO A 561 -10.76 -26.90 6.16
CA PRO A 561 -11.83 -26.86 5.16
C PRO A 561 -12.51 -25.49 5.18
N PHE A 562 -12.76 -24.93 3.99
CA PHE A 562 -13.55 -23.73 3.79
C PHE A 562 -14.80 -24.06 2.96
N GLN A 563 -15.88 -23.31 3.16
CA GLN A 563 -17.09 -23.49 2.36
C GLN A 563 -16.85 -22.94 0.94
N LYS A 564 -16.84 -23.85 -0.04
CA LYS A 564 -16.76 -23.47 -1.45
C LYS A 564 -18.01 -22.68 -1.86
N LYS A 565 -17.81 -21.61 -2.61
CA LYS A 565 -18.87 -20.77 -3.18
C LYS A 565 -18.79 -20.78 -4.71
N GLU A 566 -19.91 -20.47 -5.35
CA GLU A 566 -19.97 -20.30 -6.80
C GLU A 566 -19.09 -19.12 -7.24
N LEU A 567 -18.28 -19.35 -8.28
CA LEU A 567 -17.35 -18.36 -8.83
C LEU A 567 -18.09 -17.39 -9.75
N ASP A 568 -17.86 -16.09 -9.56
CA ASP A 568 -18.15 -15.07 -10.57
C ASP A 568 -16.88 -14.70 -11.37
N GLN A 569 -17.06 -14.34 -12.64
CA GLN A 569 -15.96 -13.94 -13.53
C GLN A 569 -15.80 -12.42 -13.64
N MET A 570 -16.42 -11.63 -12.75
CA MET A 570 -16.42 -10.17 -12.85
C MET A 570 -14.99 -9.62 -12.79
N ALA A 571 -14.17 -10.11 -11.85
CA ALA A 571 -12.79 -9.63 -11.73
C ALA A 571 -11.93 -9.94 -12.97
N SER A 572 -12.12 -11.10 -13.60
CA SER A 572 -11.42 -11.45 -14.86
C SER A 572 -11.86 -10.54 -16.01
N ARG A 573 -13.17 -10.29 -16.13
CA ARG A 573 -13.72 -9.41 -17.16
C ARG A 573 -13.20 -7.98 -16.99
N GLU A 574 -13.28 -7.45 -15.77
CA GLU A 574 -12.85 -6.09 -15.44
C GLU A 574 -11.35 -5.88 -15.64
N ALA A 575 -10.51 -6.85 -15.22
CA ALA A 575 -9.07 -6.81 -15.42
C ALA A 575 -8.68 -6.90 -16.90
N SER A 576 -9.36 -7.77 -17.66
CA SER A 576 -9.16 -7.90 -19.11
C SER A 576 -9.61 -6.63 -19.85
N SER A 577 -10.77 -6.08 -19.49
CA SER A 577 -11.27 -4.83 -20.06
C SER A 577 -10.28 -3.68 -19.84
N ASP A 578 -9.72 -3.53 -18.63
CA ASP A 578 -8.79 -2.44 -18.34
C ASP A 578 -7.49 -2.52 -19.14
N ILE A 579 -6.89 -3.72 -19.21
CA ILE A 579 -5.59 -3.88 -19.87
C ILE A 579 -5.76 -3.68 -21.38
N PHE A 580 -6.83 -4.22 -21.98
CA PHE A 580 -7.12 -4.03 -23.41
C PHE A 580 -7.57 -2.60 -23.73
N ARG A 581 -8.29 -1.92 -22.83
CA ARG A 581 -8.61 -0.49 -22.98
C ARG A 581 -7.35 0.39 -22.97
N TRP A 582 -6.40 0.11 -22.09
CA TRP A 582 -5.09 0.79 -22.12
C TRP A 582 -4.39 0.59 -23.47
N PHE A 583 -4.41 -0.63 -24.02
CA PHE A 583 -3.82 -0.90 -25.33
C PHE A 583 -4.49 -0.09 -26.45
N PHE A 584 -5.82 -0.01 -26.42
CA PHE A 584 -6.62 0.67 -27.44
C PHE A 584 -6.46 2.20 -27.42
N ILE A 585 -6.61 2.84 -26.25
CA ILE A 585 -6.56 4.31 -26.12
C ILE A 585 -5.23 4.90 -26.62
N ASN A 586 -4.15 4.15 -26.50
CA ASN A 586 -2.81 4.59 -26.90
C ASN A 586 -2.41 4.10 -28.31
N GLY A 587 -3.17 3.20 -28.93
CA GLY A 587 -2.81 2.52 -30.17
C GLY A 587 -3.31 3.19 -31.45
N GLU A 588 -2.70 2.82 -32.57
CA GLU A 588 -3.05 3.35 -33.91
C GLU A 588 -4.16 2.55 -34.63
N GLY A 589 -4.76 1.55 -33.98
CA GLY A 589 -5.84 0.76 -34.56
C GLY A 589 -6.08 -0.59 -33.87
N LYS A 590 -7.12 -1.30 -34.33
CA LYS A 590 -7.49 -2.64 -33.87
C LYS A 590 -6.64 -3.70 -34.58
N PRO A 591 -5.87 -4.53 -33.86
CA PRO A 591 -5.09 -5.60 -34.49
C PRO A 591 -6.01 -6.69 -35.08
N PRO A 592 -5.53 -7.45 -36.09
CA PRO A 592 -6.33 -8.44 -36.81
C PRO A 592 -6.62 -9.72 -36.00
N GLU A 593 -6.03 -9.89 -34.81
CA GLU A 593 -6.27 -11.08 -33.99
C GLU A 593 -7.72 -11.14 -33.46
N SER A 594 -8.32 -12.35 -33.52
CA SER A 594 -9.70 -12.60 -33.08
C SER A 594 -9.98 -12.28 -31.61
N ILE A 595 -8.94 -12.26 -30.76
CA ILE A 595 -9.09 -11.92 -29.34
C ILE A 595 -9.65 -10.50 -29.13
N TYR A 596 -9.39 -9.59 -30.07
CA TYR A 596 -9.90 -8.23 -30.04
C TYR A 596 -11.39 -8.15 -30.44
N GLU A 597 -12.00 -9.24 -30.91
CA GLU A 597 -13.42 -9.33 -31.24
C GLU A 597 -14.26 -9.98 -30.13
N ASP A 598 -13.63 -10.34 -29.01
CA ASP A 598 -14.30 -11.03 -27.89
C ASP A 598 -15.43 -10.17 -27.27
N ASP A 599 -16.50 -10.84 -26.85
CA ASP A 599 -17.66 -10.21 -26.22
C ASP A 599 -17.31 -9.41 -24.97
N TRP A 600 -16.29 -9.82 -24.20
CA TRP A 600 -15.83 -9.07 -23.03
C TRP A 600 -15.29 -7.68 -23.38
N LEU A 601 -14.91 -7.45 -24.64
CA LEU A 601 -14.38 -6.18 -25.13
C LEU A 601 -15.43 -5.36 -25.90
N LYS A 602 -16.64 -5.89 -26.18
CA LYS A 602 -17.70 -5.19 -26.95
C LYS A 602 -18.02 -3.80 -26.43
N GLU A 603 -18.14 -3.64 -25.11
CA GLU A 603 -18.42 -2.33 -24.50
C GLU A 603 -17.28 -1.32 -24.71
N ILE A 604 -16.04 -1.76 -24.91
CA ILE A 604 -14.92 -0.87 -25.26
C ILE A 604 -15.09 -0.37 -26.69
N TRP A 605 -15.62 -1.20 -27.59
CA TRP A 605 -15.84 -0.88 -29.00
C TRP A 605 -17.06 0.04 -29.20
N ASP A 606 -18.10 -0.11 -28.38
CA ASP A 606 -19.36 0.63 -28.53
C ASP A 606 -19.36 2.00 -27.82
N GLN A 607 -18.46 2.23 -26.85
CA GLN A 607 -18.37 3.50 -26.09
C GLN A 607 -17.74 4.67 -26.87
N ASP A 608 -17.18 4.46 -28.06
CA ASP A 608 -16.76 5.55 -28.95
C ASP A 608 -17.95 6.35 -29.53
N GLU A 609 -19.21 5.91 -29.34
CA GLU A 609 -20.42 6.64 -29.78
C GLU A 609 -21.10 7.49 -28.69
N SER A 610 -20.77 7.33 -27.40
CA SER A 610 -21.38 8.13 -26.33
C SER A 610 -20.32 8.62 -25.34
N GLY A 611 -20.00 9.91 -25.40
CA GLY A 611 -19.13 10.59 -24.45
C GLY A 611 -19.73 10.68 -23.05
N GLU A 612 -19.70 9.59 -22.30
CA GLU A 612 -20.01 9.59 -20.87
C GLU A 612 -18.74 9.33 -20.05
N GLU A 613 -18.62 10.16 -19.01
CA GLU A 613 -17.44 10.41 -18.19
C GLU A 613 -16.92 9.13 -17.53
N ALA A 614 -15.63 8.85 -17.74
CA ALA A 614 -14.90 7.97 -16.86
C ALA A 614 -14.81 8.64 -15.48
N ASP A 615 -15.20 7.93 -14.43
CA ASP A 615 -14.93 8.29 -13.04
C ASP A 615 -13.41 8.44 -12.83
N GLU A 616 -12.90 9.66 -13.03
CA GLU A 616 -11.54 10.07 -12.73
C GLU A 616 -11.50 10.82 -11.40
N ALA A 617 -10.88 10.19 -10.40
CA ALA A 617 -10.02 10.89 -9.46
C ALA A 617 -8.60 10.36 -9.61
N VAL A 618 -7.99 10.61 -10.77
CA VAL A 618 -6.54 10.47 -11.02
C VAL A 618 -6.11 11.61 -11.96
N ASP A 619 -5.22 12.48 -11.46
CA ASP A 619 -4.45 13.52 -12.13
C ASP A 619 -5.07 14.24 -13.35
N GLN A 620 -5.72 15.38 -13.07
CA GLN A 620 -5.85 16.50 -14.00
C GLN A 620 -4.46 17.05 -14.35
N LYS A 621 -3.80 16.47 -15.34
CA LYS A 621 -2.72 17.11 -16.08
C LYS A 621 -2.54 16.58 -17.50
N SER A 622 -3.64 16.45 -18.22
CA SER A 622 -3.61 16.35 -19.69
C SER A 622 -4.98 16.65 -20.32
N GLN A 623 -5.69 17.67 -19.82
CA GLN A 623 -6.77 18.27 -20.61
C GLN A 623 -6.16 19.25 -21.60
N GLY A 624 -5.93 18.75 -22.81
CA GLY A 624 -5.50 19.52 -23.96
C GLY A 624 -5.29 18.60 -25.14
N LEU A 625 -6.27 18.60 -26.06
CA LEU A 625 -6.29 17.91 -27.36
C LEU A 625 -6.73 16.44 -27.33
N VAL A 626 -7.98 16.18 -26.96
CA VAL A 626 -8.73 15.05 -27.52
C VAL A 626 -9.92 15.62 -28.29
N ALA A 627 -9.63 16.02 -29.52
CA ALA A 627 -10.62 16.23 -30.56
C ALA A 627 -9.97 15.82 -31.89
N THR A 628 -10.62 14.85 -32.54
CA THR A 628 -10.71 14.67 -33.99
C THR A 628 -9.51 14.04 -34.74
N SER A 629 -9.38 12.71 -34.64
CA SER A 629 -8.68 11.93 -35.68
C SER A 629 -9.55 11.71 -36.93
N ARG A 630 -10.87 11.56 -36.76
CA ARG A 630 -11.81 11.32 -37.87
C ARG A 630 -11.97 12.53 -38.78
N ASP A 631 -12.12 13.75 -38.23
CA ASP A 631 -12.20 14.96 -39.05
C ASP A 631 -10.91 15.21 -39.82
N ARG A 632 -9.74 14.84 -39.27
CA ARG A 632 -8.46 14.96 -39.97
C ARG A 632 -8.33 14.01 -41.15
N VAL A 633 -8.89 12.79 -41.03
CA VAL A 633 -8.92 11.82 -42.12
C VAL A 633 -9.91 12.22 -43.21
N GLU A 634 -11.08 12.76 -42.85
CA GLU A 634 -12.05 13.29 -43.83
C GLU A 634 -11.56 14.58 -44.51
N ILE A 635 -10.88 15.47 -43.79
CA ILE A 635 -10.23 16.66 -44.35
C ILE A 635 -9.08 16.27 -45.29
N TRP A 636 -8.32 15.22 -44.96
CA TRP A 636 -7.27 14.71 -45.84
C TRP A 636 -7.87 14.06 -47.09
N LEU A 637 -8.88 13.20 -46.96
CA LEU A 637 -9.54 12.53 -48.08
C LEU A 637 -10.21 13.53 -49.05
N SER A 638 -10.78 14.61 -48.53
CA SER A 638 -11.36 15.69 -49.34
C SER A 638 -10.32 16.61 -49.99
N SER A 639 -9.04 16.53 -49.59
CA SER A 639 -7.94 17.27 -50.23
C SER A 639 -7.27 16.51 -51.37
N VAL A 640 -7.60 15.21 -51.56
CA VAL A 640 -6.97 14.32 -52.55
C VAL A 640 -7.94 13.90 -53.67
N THR A 641 -9.19 14.40 -53.65
CA THR A 641 -10.13 14.41 -54.78
C THR A 641 -10.31 15.82 -55.32
#